data_AF-A0A3A8A9A6-F1
#
_entry.id   AF-A0A3A8A9A6-F1
#
_cell.length_a   1.000
_cell.length_b   1.000
_cell.length_c   1.000
_cell.angle_alpha   90.00
_cell.angle_beta   90.00
_cell.angle_gamma   90.00
#
_symmetry.space_group_name_H-M   'P 1'
#
loop_
_entity.id
_entity.type
_entity.pdbx_description
1 polymer ?
#
loop_
_entity_poly.entity_id
_entity_poly.type
_entity_poly.pdbx_seq_one_letter_code
_entity_poly.pdbx_strand_id
1 'polypeptide(L)'
;MMASLRTASQSADYVMLQRARDALMGSDDVRSGRGPSMFDPDVVSFAHGEGVRRPYPEAISAMMRALADPESMPLENYMFLQRFTELEEAVAAEMSAIGVPGAHAANVAFDAGTTRLIIAALELMTEPGDTVVTFSGHYHPLASWCAYRNLDLHVVPTSAEEGHRPSAARLEAHLSALSAARPPVLVLFNPSMTGAICDRGEIERIGALIARHEMWAIEDALFANCTFGKGASPQRLAATSAADRVLTVAGASKLHGLANLRIGWGCGASALINPLRDYITASSASLPHLVKVAALASLRAPGGFRSQNVREIGRRLQQVARIVGQMDTRLRTLTGHRAPLLAVDHMPEAGHSILLDFGGFVDAARRNGLRFSDSADLARWFLDSCKVAFSPAQSHGFDGFRLRVNVASVGTSFTYTASRALEADWDDQWSPAHEASFEKGFAEGRSIIDKAMTDRVEPAMARALTIPPPSRRRSLNGTRPHAVNGLQEAVGGCDAVLMDVWGVLTDGEKAFEPGVSALNRLIETGRPVMLLSNTSRRGNDLAEKLSRLGIPPTSYTAIITGGDLAFDCAVTRKVGGRAFGDNVLLVGEQPGGHWAEEAGMVVVEDVEIADVVLGLGILNEPDIGDTHLDMLRRAAGRGLPFLISNADSRVRLGDQIRIGAGALAPHYRAAGGEPYLFGKPHDTIFAAAIAHLSAAFASRTFSPERLLMVGDSLATDIGGAAAFGARTLLVTATGIHGAALHKGPDGALCDEALARLCDEHAAVPDATLADMRW
;
A
#
# COMPACT_ATOMS: atom_id res chain seq x y z
N MET A 1 5.03 -38.64 -11.54
CA MET A 1 5.64 -38.78 -10.20
C MET A 1 5.59 -37.50 -9.35
N MET A 2 5.40 -36.29 -9.93
CA MET A 2 5.17 -35.04 -9.16
C MET A 2 3.71 -34.78 -8.74
N ALA A 3 2.75 -35.62 -9.14
CA ALA A 3 1.32 -35.45 -8.84
C ALA A 3 0.90 -35.88 -7.41
N SER A 4 1.83 -36.35 -6.57
CA SER A 4 1.55 -36.73 -5.17
C SER A 4 2.35 -35.91 -4.14
N LEU A 5 2.77 -34.69 -4.50
CA LEU A 5 3.12 -33.72 -3.47
C LEU A 5 1.82 -33.40 -2.71
N ARG A 6 1.82 -33.57 -1.38
CA ARG A 6 0.64 -33.26 -0.54
C ARG A 6 0.20 -31.83 -0.83
N THR A 7 -0.95 -31.67 -1.49
CA THR A 7 -1.59 -30.37 -1.62
C THR A 7 -2.14 -30.01 -0.24
N ALA A 8 -1.89 -28.79 0.23
CA ALA A 8 -2.47 -28.31 1.48
C ALA A 8 -4.00 -28.44 1.43
N SER A 9 -4.61 -28.82 2.55
CA SER A 9 -6.07 -28.76 2.69
C SER A 9 -6.55 -27.34 2.38
N GLN A 10 -7.54 -27.20 1.49
CA GLN A 10 -8.11 -25.89 1.12
C GLN A 10 -9.17 -25.45 2.14
N SER A 11 -8.82 -25.43 3.43
CA SER A 11 -9.70 -24.89 4.46
C SER A 11 -9.98 -23.40 4.22
N ALA A 12 -11.10 -22.90 4.75
CA ALA A 12 -11.50 -21.50 4.60
C ALA A 12 -10.41 -20.53 5.11
N ASP A 13 -9.79 -20.83 6.26
CA ASP A 13 -8.71 -20.02 6.83
C ASP A 13 -7.45 -20.03 5.95
N TYR A 14 -7.12 -21.17 5.33
CA TYR A 14 -5.99 -21.26 4.40
C TYR A 14 -6.25 -20.44 3.14
N VAL A 15 -7.46 -20.51 2.58
CA VAL A 15 -7.85 -19.70 1.43
C VAL A 15 -7.82 -18.20 1.76
N MET A 16 -8.33 -17.82 2.94
CA MET A 16 -8.28 -16.43 3.41
C MET A 16 -6.83 -15.94 3.59
N LEU A 17 -5.94 -16.79 4.10
CA LEU A 17 -4.51 -16.48 4.20
C LEU A 17 -3.88 -16.26 2.82
N GLN A 18 -4.18 -17.09 1.81
CA GLN A 18 -3.66 -16.87 0.45
C GLN A 18 -4.17 -15.56 -0.13
N ARG A 19 -5.48 -15.30 -0.05
CA ARG A 19 -6.08 -14.03 -0.49
C ARG A 19 -5.42 -12.83 0.17
N ALA A 20 -5.14 -12.90 1.47
CA ALA A 20 -4.45 -11.83 2.18
C ALA A 20 -3.02 -11.60 1.69
N ARG A 21 -2.29 -12.67 1.30
CA ARG A 21 -0.96 -12.57 0.70
C ARG A 21 -1.02 -11.99 -0.71
N ASP A 22 -1.94 -12.49 -1.52
CA ASP A 22 -2.12 -12.03 -2.90
C ASP A 22 -2.44 -10.53 -2.96
N ALA A 23 -3.31 -10.07 -2.05
CA ALA A 23 -3.63 -8.65 -1.89
C ALA A 23 -2.40 -7.79 -1.58
N LEU A 24 -1.49 -8.29 -0.74
CA LEU A 24 -0.25 -7.61 -0.35
C LEU A 24 0.84 -7.68 -1.43
N MET A 25 0.86 -8.74 -2.24
CA MET A 25 1.85 -8.98 -3.29
C MET A 25 1.44 -8.39 -4.65
N GLY A 26 0.25 -7.81 -4.74
CA GLY A 26 -0.32 -7.31 -6.00
C GLY A 26 -0.48 -8.38 -7.07
N SER A 27 -0.72 -9.61 -6.63
CA SER A 27 -0.73 -10.82 -7.46
C SER A 27 -2.14 -11.42 -7.49
N ASP A 28 -3.06 -10.86 -8.30
CA ASP A 28 -4.36 -11.50 -8.53
C ASP A 28 -4.37 -12.24 -9.89
N ASP A 29 -4.72 -13.52 -9.85
CA ASP A 29 -4.65 -14.52 -10.92
C ASP A 29 -5.72 -14.37 -12.04
N VAL A 30 -6.48 -13.26 -12.09
CA VAL A 30 -7.63 -13.14 -13.02
C VAL A 30 -7.79 -11.77 -13.70
N ARG A 31 -7.00 -10.74 -13.38
CA ARG A 31 -7.14 -9.42 -14.03
C ARG A 31 -5.80 -8.75 -14.32
N SER A 32 -5.33 -8.95 -15.56
CA SER A 32 -4.50 -8.02 -16.35
C SER A 32 -3.51 -7.13 -15.56
N GLY A 33 -2.27 -7.61 -15.38
CA GLY A 33 -1.13 -6.81 -14.92
C GLY A 33 -0.85 -6.90 -13.42
N ARG A 34 0.45 -6.98 -13.06
CA ARG A 34 0.90 -7.01 -11.66
C ARG A 34 0.67 -5.62 -11.07
N GLY A 35 -0.25 -5.49 -10.11
CA GLY A 35 -0.46 -4.24 -9.40
C GLY A 35 0.61 -3.99 -8.34
N PRO A 36 0.56 -2.86 -7.61
CA PRO A 36 1.54 -2.56 -6.59
C PRO A 36 1.65 -3.65 -5.53
N SER A 37 2.88 -3.91 -5.13
CA SER A 37 3.26 -4.81 -4.05
C SER A 37 3.64 -4.02 -2.81
N MET A 38 3.47 -4.60 -1.62
CA MET A 38 3.92 -4.01 -0.35
C MET A 38 5.43 -3.76 -0.26
N PHE A 39 6.20 -4.29 -1.22
CA PHE A 39 7.65 -4.12 -1.34
C PHE A 39 8.07 -3.04 -2.35
N ASP A 40 7.12 -2.42 -3.06
CA ASP A 40 7.44 -1.39 -4.03
C ASP A 40 8.00 -0.13 -3.33
N PRO A 41 9.01 0.56 -3.89
CA PRO A 41 9.67 1.68 -3.23
C PRO A 41 8.75 2.86 -2.87
N ASP A 42 7.66 3.07 -3.62
CA ASP A 42 6.69 4.15 -3.40
C ASP A 42 5.60 3.77 -2.38
N VAL A 43 5.55 2.51 -1.93
CA VAL A 43 4.53 1.99 -1.01
C VAL A 43 4.96 2.15 0.45
N VAL A 44 4.07 2.72 1.26
CA VAL A 44 4.21 2.70 2.72
C VAL A 44 3.52 1.46 3.25
N SER A 45 4.29 0.54 3.83
CA SER A 45 3.74 -0.73 4.30
C SER A 45 3.62 -0.80 5.82
N PHE A 46 2.37 -0.92 6.27
CA PHE A 46 1.97 -1.26 7.64
C PHE A 46 1.74 -2.77 7.82
N ALA A 47 2.11 -3.61 6.84
CA ALA A 47 1.91 -5.05 6.91
C ALA A 47 3.12 -5.80 7.50
N HIS A 48 4.33 -5.25 7.33
CA HIS A 48 5.59 -5.83 7.82
C HIS A 48 5.59 -5.99 9.35
N GLY A 49 6.24 -7.04 9.84
CA GLY A 49 6.30 -7.35 11.28
C GLY A 49 7.68 -7.14 11.89
N GLU A 50 8.50 -6.24 11.38
CA GLU A 50 9.91 -6.08 11.82
C GLU A 50 10.04 -5.23 13.09
N GLY A 51 11.29 -5.04 13.56
CA GLY A 51 11.62 -4.14 14.67
C GLY A 51 11.73 -2.67 14.24
N VAL A 52 11.88 -1.77 15.23
CA VAL A 52 11.96 -0.32 15.01
C VAL A 52 13.34 0.21 14.60
N ARG A 53 14.39 -0.59 14.81
CA ARG A 53 15.78 -0.30 14.43
C ARG A 53 16.55 -1.61 14.23
N ARG A 54 17.81 -1.50 13.78
CA ARG A 54 18.75 -2.64 13.70
C ARG A 54 18.94 -3.31 15.07
N PRO A 55 19.44 -4.56 15.10
CA PRO A 55 19.83 -5.23 16.33
C PRO A 55 20.81 -4.40 17.16
N TYR A 56 20.93 -4.75 18.44
CA TYR A 56 21.94 -4.17 19.31
C TYR A 56 23.34 -4.36 18.69
N PRO A 57 24.20 -3.33 18.56
CA PRO A 57 25.46 -3.43 17.82
C PRO A 57 26.37 -4.58 18.28
N GLU A 58 26.43 -4.84 19.59
CA GLU A 58 27.21 -5.97 20.14
C GLU A 58 26.74 -7.34 19.62
N ALA A 59 25.47 -7.49 19.20
CA ALA A 59 25.01 -8.71 18.55
C ALA A 59 25.70 -8.93 17.18
N ILE A 60 26.01 -7.86 16.47
CA ILE A 60 26.74 -7.89 15.20
C ILE A 60 28.22 -8.14 15.48
N SER A 61 28.83 -7.38 16.40
CA SER A 61 30.24 -7.51 16.75
C SER A 61 30.57 -8.90 17.32
N ALA A 62 29.68 -9.47 18.14
CA ALA A 62 29.85 -10.82 18.68
C ALA A 62 29.83 -11.89 17.58
N MET A 63 28.99 -11.75 16.55
CA MET A 63 29.04 -12.65 15.39
C MET A 63 30.35 -12.51 14.61
N MET A 64 30.84 -11.28 14.42
CA MET A 64 32.09 -11.04 13.69
C MET A 64 33.30 -11.62 14.43
N ARG A 65 33.35 -11.47 15.77
CA ARG A 65 34.38 -12.10 16.60
C ARG A 65 34.30 -13.62 16.56
N ALA A 66 33.09 -14.17 16.67
CA ALA A 66 32.91 -15.62 16.60
C ALA A 66 33.36 -16.18 15.24
N LEU A 67 33.03 -15.51 14.11
CA LEU A 67 33.54 -15.87 12.78
C LEU A 67 35.07 -15.90 12.68
N ALA A 68 35.75 -15.04 13.44
CA ALA A 68 37.20 -14.92 13.41
C ALA A 68 37.92 -15.88 14.38
N ASP A 69 37.18 -16.59 15.23
CA ASP A 69 37.73 -17.47 16.27
C ASP A 69 37.52 -18.96 15.91
N PRO A 70 38.50 -19.58 15.23
CA PRO A 70 38.39 -20.99 14.85
C PRO A 70 38.47 -21.96 16.04
N GLU A 71 38.97 -21.52 17.20
CA GLU A 71 39.12 -22.38 18.37
C GLU A 71 37.81 -22.48 19.16
N SER A 72 37.14 -21.35 19.40
CA SER A 72 35.85 -21.35 20.10
C SER A 72 34.66 -21.61 19.16
N MET A 73 34.80 -21.33 17.86
CA MET A 73 33.75 -21.51 16.87
C MET A 73 34.23 -22.12 15.55
N PRO A 74 34.60 -23.42 15.55
CA PRO A 74 34.95 -24.14 14.32
C PRO A 74 33.74 -24.23 13.39
N LEU A 75 33.79 -23.52 12.26
CA LEU A 75 32.69 -23.44 11.26
C LEU A 75 32.41 -24.77 10.58
N GLU A 76 33.42 -25.66 10.54
CA GLU A 76 33.38 -26.99 9.96
C GLU A 76 32.69 -28.03 10.84
N ASN A 77 32.41 -27.72 12.12
CA ASN A 77 31.92 -28.70 13.09
C ASN A 77 30.40 -28.62 13.31
N TYR A 78 29.80 -29.79 13.46
CA TYR A 78 28.43 -29.93 13.97
C TYR A 78 28.40 -29.78 15.49
N MET A 79 27.97 -28.62 15.97
CA MET A 79 27.98 -28.26 17.40
C MET A 79 26.71 -28.67 18.16
N PHE A 80 25.88 -29.58 17.64
CA PHE A 80 24.56 -29.86 18.22
C PHE A 80 24.59 -30.69 19.51
N LEU A 81 25.66 -31.46 19.75
CA LEU A 81 25.88 -32.15 21.02
C LEU A 81 26.45 -31.22 22.10
N GLN A 82 26.90 -30.03 21.73
CA GLN A 82 27.41 -29.05 22.68
C GLN A 82 26.28 -28.14 23.17
N ARG A 83 26.12 -28.09 24.49
CA ARG A 83 25.23 -27.13 25.14
C ARG A 83 25.83 -25.74 25.08
N PHE A 84 24.98 -24.74 24.97
CA PHE A 84 25.38 -23.33 24.99
C PHE A 84 24.84 -22.68 26.26
N THR A 85 25.47 -23.03 27.37
CA THR A 85 24.98 -22.81 28.74
C THR A 85 24.68 -21.34 29.01
N GLU A 86 25.53 -20.42 28.58
CA GLU A 86 25.33 -18.98 28.81
C GLU A 86 24.06 -18.45 28.14
N LEU A 87 23.72 -18.98 26.95
CA LEU A 87 22.46 -18.63 26.29
C LEU A 87 21.27 -19.30 26.97
N GLU A 88 21.40 -20.57 27.38
CA GLU A 88 20.35 -21.27 28.12
C GLU A 88 20.01 -20.56 29.43
N GLU A 89 21.02 -20.11 30.18
CA GLU A 89 20.87 -19.32 31.41
C GLU A 89 20.23 -17.95 31.13
N ALA A 90 20.69 -17.24 30.10
CA ALA A 90 20.12 -15.95 29.71
C ALA A 90 18.65 -16.08 29.28
N VAL A 91 18.31 -17.13 28.54
CA VAL A 91 16.92 -17.43 28.16
C VAL A 91 16.10 -17.84 29.36
N ALA A 92 16.62 -18.68 30.27
CA ALA A 92 15.92 -19.06 31.48
C ALA A 92 15.57 -17.84 32.34
N ALA A 93 16.49 -16.88 32.47
CA ALA A 93 16.26 -15.62 33.15
C ALA A 93 15.17 -14.78 32.45
N GLU A 94 15.25 -14.63 31.12
CA GLU A 94 14.26 -13.91 30.31
C GLU A 94 12.85 -14.53 30.44
N MET A 95 12.76 -15.86 30.38
CA MET A 95 11.49 -16.60 30.48
C MET A 95 10.90 -16.54 31.89
N SER A 96 11.77 -16.59 32.91
CA SER A 96 11.35 -16.40 34.30
C SER A 96 10.80 -15.00 34.55
N ALA A 97 11.42 -13.96 33.95
CA ALA A 97 10.99 -12.57 34.08
C ALA A 97 9.58 -12.33 33.51
N ILE A 98 9.15 -13.12 32.53
CA ILE A 98 7.80 -13.06 31.95
C ILE A 98 6.80 -14.01 32.62
N GLY A 99 7.17 -14.67 33.72
CA GLY A 99 6.25 -15.48 34.54
C GLY A 99 6.25 -16.99 34.27
N VAL A 100 7.23 -17.52 33.51
CA VAL A 100 7.40 -18.98 33.40
C VAL A 100 8.08 -19.51 34.66
N PRO A 101 7.59 -20.58 35.31
CA PRO A 101 8.26 -21.12 36.49
C PRO A 101 9.71 -21.52 36.23
N GLY A 102 10.61 -21.23 37.17
CA GLY A 102 12.06 -21.42 36.99
C GLY A 102 12.46 -22.85 36.58
N ALA A 103 11.77 -23.87 37.10
CA ALA A 103 12.01 -25.27 36.73
C ALA A 103 11.73 -25.56 35.24
N HIS A 104 10.73 -24.89 34.65
CA HIS A 104 10.41 -25.01 33.22
C HIS A 104 11.26 -24.06 32.38
N ALA A 105 11.51 -22.84 32.87
CA ALA A 105 12.33 -21.84 32.19
C ALA A 105 13.77 -22.33 31.96
N ALA A 106 14.34 -23.08 32.91
CA ALA A 106 15.66 -23.71 32.79
C ALA A 106 15.73 -24.83 31.74
N ASN A 107 14.60 -25.29 31.22
CA ASN A 107 14.52 -26.40 30.29
C ASN A 107 14.20 -25.92 28.87
N VAL A 108 15.25 -25.55 28.14
CA VAL A 108 15.16 -24.79 26.87
C VAL A 108 15.40 -25.65 25.62
N ALA A 109 14.56 -25.54 24.60
CA ALA A 109 14.85 -25.99 23.24
C ALA A 109 15.07 -24.78 22.32
N PHE A 110 16.04 -24.84 21.40
CA PHE A 110 16.29 -23.81 20.40
C PHE A 110 15.96 -24.32 19.00
N ASP A 111 15.41 -23.45 18.16
CA ASP A 111 15.18 -23.75 16.74
C ASP A 111 15.22 -22.46 15.90
N ALA A 112 15.04 -22.60 14.58
CA ALA A 112 15.03 -21.55 13.58
C ALA A 112 13.81 -20.59 13.68
N GLY A 113 13.71 -19.89 14.80
CA GLY A 113 12.60 -19.01 15.17
C GLY A 113 11.46 -19.74 15.89
N THR A 114 10.55 -18.98 16.51
CA THR A 114 9.35 -19.53 17.18
C THR A 114 8.48 -20.35 16.24
N THR A 115 8.42 -19.96 14.96
CA THR A 115 7.71 -20.70 13.91
C THR A 115 8.11 -22.18 13.86
N ARG A 116 9.40 -22.49 13.87
CA ARG A 116 9.88 -23.86 13.73
C ARG A 116 9.64 -24.69 14.99
N LEU A 117 9.74 -24.06 16.17
CA LEU A 117 9.32 -24.64 17.45
C LEU A 117 7.83 -24.98 17.47
N ILE A 118 6.95 -24.06 17.05
CA ILE A 118 5.50 -24.30 17.03
C ILE A 118 5.16 -25.44 16.06
N ILE A 119 5.75 -25.46 14.87
CA ILE A 119 5.51 -26.55 13.90
C ILE A 119 6.01 -27.90 14.44
N ALA A 120 7.18 -27.92 15.10
CA ALA A 120 7.71 -29.14 15.72
C ALA A 120 6.83 -29.62 16.88
N ALA A 121 6.32 -28.71 17.70
CA ALA A 121 5.38 -29.03 18.76
C ALA A 121 4.05 -29.57 18.21
N LEU A 122 3.50 -28.95 17.17
CA LEU A 122 2.31 -29.46 16.48
C LEU A 122 2.56 -30.86 15.90
N GLU A 123 3.75 -31.15 15.36
CA GLU A 123 4.10 -32.51 14.94
C GLU A 123 4.02 -33.54 16.06
N LEU A 124 4.53 -33.19 17.24
CA LEU A 124 4.54 -34.10 18.38
C LEU A 124 3.16 -34.24 19.06
N MET A 125 2.32 -33.21 18.97
CA MET A 125 1.06 -33.12 19.71
C MET A 125 -0.17 -33.56 18.89
N THR A 126 -0.07 -33.69 17.56
CA THR A 126 -1.23 -33.90 16.68
C THR A 126 -1.00 -35.00 15.64
N GLU A 127 -2.09 -35.63 15.20
CA GLU A 127 -2.18 -36.47 14.01
C GLU A 127 -3.06 -35.79 12.94
N PRO A 128 -2.92 -36.18 11.65
CA PRO A 128 -3.83 -35.71 10.61
C PRO A 128 -5.30 -35.94 10.98
N GLY A 129 -6.12 -34.90 10.88
CA GLY A 129 -7.52 -34.89 11.28
C GLY A 129 -7.79 -34.32 12.68
N ASP A 130 -6.75 -34.10 13.49
CA ASP A 130 -6.91 -33.48 14.81
C ASP A 130 -7.22 -31.98 14.72
N THR A 131 -7.87 -31.48 15.78
CA THR A 131 -8.25 -30.08 15.91
C THR A 131 -7.20 -29.26 16.65
N VAL A 132 -6.80 -28.15 16.06
CA VAL A 132 -6.03 -27.08 16.70
C VAL A 132 -6.98 -25.92 17.00
N VAL A 133 -7.08 -25.53 18.27
CA VAL A 133 -7.92 -24.41 18.71
C VAL A 133 -7.04 -23.17 18.93
N THR A 134 -7.51 -22.01 18.48
CA THR A 134 -6.87 -20.72 18.74
C THR A 134 -7.92 -19.62 18.93
N PHE A 135 -7.50 -18.38 19.16
CA PHE A 135 -8.39 -17.21 19.23
C PHE A 135 -8.17 -16.28 18.03
N SER A 136 -9.15 -15.41 17.73
CA SER A 136 -8.90 -14.25 16.86
C SER A 136 -7.72 -13.43 17.39
N GLY A 137 -6.89 -12.91 16.49
CA GLY A 137 -5.60 -12.28 16.83
C GLY A 137 -4.40 -13.22 16.82
N HIS A 138 -4.57 -14.46 16.36
CA HIS A 138 -3.48 -15.41 16.18
C HIS A 138 -2.54 -15.01 15.04
N TYR A 139 -1.37 -15.63 14.96
CA TYR A 139 -0.44 -15.41 13.84
C TYR A 139 -0.94 -16.14 12.58
N HIS A 140 -1.24 -15.39 11.51
CA HIS A 140 -1.90 -15.92 10.31
C HIS A 140 -1.27 -17.19 9.70
N PRO A 141 0.06 -17.47 9.78
CA PRO A 141 0.60 -18.68 9.16
C PRO A 141 0.16 -19.96 9.86
N LEU A 142 -0.45 -19.88 11.05
CA LEU A 142 -1.05 -21.04 11.72
C LEU A 142 -2.03 -21.77 10.80
N ALA A 143 -2.82 -21.04 10.01
CA ALA A 143 -3.72 -21.63 9.01
C ALA A 143 -2.96 -22.48 7.98
N SER A 144 -1.82 -21.99 7.48
CA SER A 144 -0.97 -22.79 6.57
C SER A 144 -0.34 -23.99 7.25
N TRP A 145 0.13 -23.85 8.49
CA TRP A 145 0.74 -24.96 9.22
C TRP A 145 -0.27 -26.08 9.46
N CYS A 146 -1.51 -25.73 9.83
CA CYS A 146 -2.60 -26.69 9.98
C CYS A 146 -2.96 -27.34 8.64
N ALA A 147 -3.14 -26.54 7.58
CA ALA A 147 -3.52 -27.03 6.26
C ALA A 147 -2.52 -28.03 5.64
N TYR A 148 -1.21 -27.77 5.77
CA TYR A 148 -0.17 -28.70 5.28
C TYR A 148 -0.09 -30.01 6.09
N ARG A 149 -0.55 -29.99 7.34
CA ARG A 149 -0.60 -31.15 8.23
C ARG A 149 -1.96 -31.86 8.22
N ASN A 150 -2.91 -31.36 7.45
CA ASN A 150 -4.30 -31.82 7.46
C ASN A 150 -4.94 -31.75 8.86
N LEU A 151 -4.70 -30.65 9.57
CA LEU A 151 -5.31 -30.35 10.87
C LEU A 151 -6.51 -29.42 10.68
N ASP A 152 -7.54 -29.60 11.49
CA ASP A 152 -8.69 -28.71 11.56
C ASP A 152 -8.34 -27.51 12.44
N LEU A 153 -8.33 -26.30 11.86
CA LEU A 153 -8.08 -25.07 12.62
C LEU A 153 -9.42 -24.49 13.08
N HIS A 154 -9.65 -24.51 14.39
CA HIS A 154 -10.85 -23.94 15.01
C HIS A 154 -10.52 -22.61 15.69
N VAL A 155 -11.02 -21.51 15.12
CA VAL A 155 -10.81 -20.17 15.66
C VAL A 155 -11.97 -19.77 16.58
N VAL A 156 -11.67 -19.50 17.84
CA VAL A 156 -12.61 -18.94 18.82
C VAL A 156 -12.64 -17.41 18.64
N PRO A 157 -13.79 -16.83 18.26
CA PRO A 157 -13.89 -15.39 18.03
C PRO A 157 -13.69 -14.59 19.32
N THR A 158 -13.03 -13.44 19.20
CA THR A 158 -12.94 -12.44 20.26
C THR A 158 -13.73 -11.19 19.88
N SER A 159 -14.14 -10.38 20.87
CA SER A 159 -14.98 -9.20 20.62
C SER A 159 -14.33 -7.89 21.08
N ALA A 160 -14.68 -6.80 20.41
CA ALA A 160 -14.14 -5.47 20.70
C ALA A 160 -14.53 -4.98 22.10
N GLU A 161 -15.72 -5.33 22.59
CA GLU A 161 -16.22 -4.96 23.92
C GLU A 161 -15.36 -5.53 25.05
N GLU A 162 -14.73 -6.68 24.81
CA GLU A 162 -13.81 -7.35 25.74
C GLU A 162 -12.34 -7.06 25.40
N GLY A 163 -12.08 -6.06 24.54
CA GLY A 163 -10.73 -5.70 24.09
C GLY A 163 -10.02 -6.82 23.34
N HIS A 164 -10.78 -7.67 22.64
CA HIS A 164 -10.28 -8.84 21.92
C HIS A 164 -9.48 -9.85 22.76
N ARG A 165 -9.71 -9.87 24.08
CA ARG A 165 -9.01 -10.77 24.98
C ARG A 165 -9.50 -12.21 24.85
N PRO A 166 -8.60 -13.21 24.95
CA PRO A 166 -9.00 -14.61 25.09
C PRO A 166 -9.89 -14.82 26.33
N SER A 167 -10.92 -15.66 26.19
CA SER A 167 -11.88 -15.96 27.25
C SER A 167 -12.00 -17.46 27.47
N ALA A 168 -11.85 -17.90 28.72
CA ALA A 168 -12.07 -19.27 29.14
C ALA A 168 -13.51 -19.71 28.89
N ALA A 169 -14.50 -18.84 29.14
CA ALA A 169 -15.91 -19.17 28.95
C ALA A 169 -16.24 -19.42 27.48
N ARG A 170 -15.73 -18.59 26.57
CA ARG A 170 -15.88 -18.81 25.12
C ARG A 170 -15.14 -20.07 24.67
N LEU A 171 -13.91 -20.28 25.16
CA LEU A 171 -13.16 -21.50 24.87
C LEU A 171 -13.95 -22.76 25.29
N GLU A 172 -14.47 -22.79 26.52
CA GLU A 172 -15.26 -23.91 27.02
C GLU A 172 -16.53 -24.16 26.19
N ALA A 173 -17.24 -23.11 25.79
CA ALA A 173 -18.41 -23.21 24.93
C ALA A 173 -18.06 -23.82 23.56
N HIS A 174 -16.97 -23.35 22.95
CA HIS A 174 -16.49 -23.87 21.66
C HIS A 174 -15.99 -25.31 21.78
N LEU A 175 -15.21 -25.65 22.80
CA LEU A 175 -14.75 -27.02 23.05
C LEU A 175 -15.93 -27.98 23.23
N SER A 176 -17.00 -27.56 23.91
CA SER A 176 -18.19 -28.38 24.13
C SER A 176 -18.98 -28.65 22.85
N ALA A 177 -18.84 -27.79 21.83
CA ALA A 177 -19.47 -27.95 20.53
C ALA A 177 -18.63 -28.75 19.53
N LEU A 178 -17.34 -29.00 19.82
CA LEU A 178 -16.46 -29.76 18.96
C LEU A 178 -16.75 -31.26 19.08
N SER A 179 -16.83 -31.94 17.93
CA SER A 179 -16.82 -33.40 17.85
C SER A 179 -15.42 -33.89 17.48
N ALA A 180 -14.44 -33.70 18.37
CA ALA A 180 -13.07 -34.15 18.12
C ALA A 180 -12.84 -35.58 18.62
N ALA A 181 -12.14 -36.41 17.82
CA ALA A 181 -11.80 -37.78 18.18
C ALA A 181 -10.70 -37.85 19.26
N ARG A 182 -9.89 -36.80 19.37
CA ARG A 182 -8.79 -36.63 20.32
C ARG A 182 -8.90 -35.26 21.00
N PRO A 183 -8.31 -35.07 22.20
CA PRO A 183 -8.21 -33.76 22.83
C PRO A 183 -7.61 -32.71 21.89
N PRO A 184 -8.26 -31.56 21.67
CA PRO A 184 -7.70 -30.52 20.81
C PRO A 184 -6.40 -29.92 21.39
N VAL A 185 -5.57 -29.35 20.52
CA VAL A 185 -4.36 -28.61 20.95
C VAL A 185 -4.64 -27.12 20.93
N LEU A 186 -4.39 -26.42 22.06
CA LEU A 186 -4.52 -24.96 22.11
C LEU A 186 -3.23 -24.29 21.63
N VAL A 187 -3.34 -23.38 20.64
CA VAL A 187 -2.27 -22.42 20.32
C VAL A 187 -2.72 -21.04 20.76
N LEU A 188 -2.15 -20.56 21.87
CA LEU A 188 -2.46 -19.26 22.46
C LEU A 188 -1.36 -18.25 22.14
N PHE A 189 -1.72 -17.14 21.48
CA PHE A 189 -0.84 -15.99 21.30
C PHE A 189 -1.11 -14.99 22.41
N ASN A 190 -0.17 -14.83 23.34
CA ASN A 190 -0.35 -13.98 24.52
C ASN A 190 0.95 -13.23 24.88
N PRO A 191 1.07 -11.94 24.53
CA PRO A 191 0.07 -11.10 23.85
C PRO A 191 -0.23 -11.52 22.40
N SER A 192 -1.42 -11.19 21.92
CA SER A 192 -1.85 -11.51 20.54
C SER A 192 -1.14 -10.65 19.49
N MET A 193 -1.35 -10.94 18.20
CA MET A 193 -0.79 -10.14 17.08
C MET A 193 -1.34 -8.71 17.02
N THR A 194 -2.45 -8.44 17.71
CA THR A 194 -3.04 -7.11 17.86
C THR A 194 -2.78 -6.51 19.23
N GLY A 195 -1.99 -7.18 20.09
CA GLY A 195 -1.57 -6.66 21.38
C GLY A 195 -2.56 -6.86 22.52
N ALA A 196 -3.60 -7.67 22.34
CA ALA A 196 -4.50 -8.04 23.44
C ALA A 196 -3.77 -8.99 24.40
N ILE A 197 -3.95 -8.77 25.69
CA ILE A 197 -3.33 -9.56 26.75
C ILE A 197 -4.41 -10.38 27.45
N CYS A 198 -4.19 -11.69 27.61
CA CYS A 198 -5.05 -12.53 28.42
C CYS A 198 -4.81 -12.21 29.90
N ASP A 199 -5.88 -11.83 30.60
CA ASP A 199 -5.80 -11.46 32.01
C ASP A 199 -5.40 -12.65 32.88
N ARG A 200 -4.79 -12.34 34.04
CA ARG A 200 -4.34 -13.33 35.01
C ARG A 200 -5.40 -14.39 35.35
N GLY A 201 -6.61 -13.94 35.70
CA GLY A 201 -7.71 -14.83 36.07
C GLY A 201 -8.32 -15.59 34.88
N GLU A 202 -8.17 -15.09 33.65
CA GLU A 202 -8.55 -15.83 32.43
C GLU A 202 -7.50 -16.92 32.14
N ILE A 203 -6.20 -16.61 32.27
CA ILE A 203 -5.11 -17.60 32.13
C ILE A 203 -5.27 -18.76 33.11
N GLU A 204 -5.56 -18.50 34.39
CA GLU A 204 -5.80 -19.56 35.37
C GLU A 204 -6.98 -20.47 34.99
N ARG A 205 -8.08 -19.88 34.50
CA ARG A 205 -9.26 -20.63 34.04
C ARG A 205 -8.98 -21.40 32.76
N ILE A 206 -8.26 -20.84 31.79
CA ILE A 206 -7.82 -21.55 30.58
C ILE A 206 -6.90 -22.71 30.96
N GLY A 207 -5.98 -22.52 31.90
CA GLY A 207 -5.14 -23.58 32.47
C GLY A 207 -5.96 -24.72 33.06
N ALA A 208 -7.01 -24.40 33.83
CA ALA A 208 -7.94 -25.40 34.36
C ALA A 208 -8.69 -26.17 33.25
N LEU A 209 -9.08 -25.51 32.15
CA LEU A 209 -9.71 -26.15 31.00
C LEU A 209 -8.74 -27.11 30.28
N ILE A 210 -7.49 -26.68 30.05
CA ILE A 210 -6.46 -27.53 29.45
C ILE A 210 -6.24 -28.79 30.28
N ALA A 211 -6.15 -28.65 31.61
CA ALA A 211 -5.96 -29.78 32.51
C ALA A 211 -7.19 -30.71 32.51
N ARG A 212 -8.40 -30.15 32.59
CA ARG A 212 -9.66 -30.92 32.65
C ARG A 212 -9.96 -31.69 31.36
N HIS A 213 -9.63 -31.11 30.21
CA HIS A 213 -9.84 -31.71 28.88
C HIS A 213 -8.60 -32.45 28.36
N GLU A 214 -7.56 -32.59 29.20
CA GLU A 214 -6.29 -33.26 28.87
C GLU A 214 -5.61 -32.75 27.59
N MET A 215 -5.77 -31.45 27.30
CA MET A 215 -5.23 -30.81 26.10
C MET A 215 -3.72 -30.56 26.22
N TRP A 216 -3.03 -30.49 25.09
CA TRP A 216 -1.72 -29.83 25.01
C TRP A 216 -1.89 -28.35 24.67
N ALA A 217 -0.94 -27.52 25.09
CA ALA A 217 -0.95 -26.11 24.77
C ALA A 217 0.42 -25.59 24.32
N ILE A 218 0.39 -24.67 23.36
CA ILE A 218 1.53 -23.88 22.91
C ILE A 218 1.19 -22.42 23.21
N GLU A 219 1.95 -21.77 24.09
CA GLU A 219 1.81 -20.34 24.38
C GLU A 219 2.91 -19.57 23.64
N ASP A 220 2.55 -18.80 22.61
CA ASP A 220 3.45 -17.84 21.97
C ASP A 220 3.51 -16.55 22.79
N ALA A 221 4.64 -16.36 23.47
CA ALA A 221 4.96 -15.23 24.33
C ALA A 221 5.94 -14.24 23.66
N LEU A 222 6.04 -14.22 22.33
CA LEU A 222 6.98 -13.37 21.58
C LEU A 222 6.88 -11.87 21.91
N PHE A 223 5.68 -11.39 22.28
CA PHE A 223 5.44 -9.99 22.64
C PHE A 223 5.40 -9.73 24.16
N ALA A 224 5.73 -10.71 24.99
CA ALA A 224 5.66 -10.61 26.45
C ALA A 224 6.46 -9.45 27.04
N ASN A 225 7.60 -9.09 26.42
CA ASN A 225 8.47 -8.00 26.85
C ASN A 225 8.23 -6.68 26.10
N CYS A 226 7.10 -6.59 25.39
CA CYS A 226 6.70 -5.40 24.62
C CYS A 226 5.40 -4.78 25.16
N THR A 227 5.12 -4.86 26.46
CA THR A 227 3.90 -4.32 27.08
C THR A 227 3.98 -2.81 27.29
N PHE A 228 2.84 -2.12 27.17
CA PHE A 228 2.70 -0.69 27.39
C PHE A 228 2.07 -0.42 28.77
N GLY A 229 2.53 0.64 29.45
CA GLY A 229 1.99 1.06 30.75
C GLY A 229 2.60 0.33 31.96
N LYS A 230 2.07 0.63 33.15
CA LYS A 230 2.44 -0.02 34.42
C LYS A 230 1.33 -1.00 34.81
N GLY A 231 1.43 -2.25 34.36
CA GLY A 231 0.52 -3.35 34.69
C GLY A 231 1.31 -4.64 34.79
N ALA A 232 0.91 -5.54 35.70
CA ALA A 232 1.64 -6.76 36.03
C ALA A 232 1.97 -7.61 34.80
N SER A 233 3.18 -8.21 34.76
CA SER A 233 3.53 -9.22 33.77
C SER A 233 2.40 -10.26 33.67
N PRO A 234 1.95 -10.63 32.46
CA PRO A 234 0.90 -11.63 32.32
C PRO A 234 1.33 -12.93 33.01
N GLN A 235 0.44 -13.54 33.78
CA GLN A 235 0.67 -14.93 34.21
C GLN A 235 0.72 -15.82 32.96
N ARG A 236 1.59 -16.83 32.97
CA ARG A 236 1.77 -17.76 31.87
C ARG A 236 0.96 -19.02 32.10
N LEU A 237 0.57 -19.70 31.02
CA LEU A 237 -0.08 -21.01 31.12
C LEU A 237 0.81 -22.02 31.84
N ALA A 238 2.13 -21.92 31.63
CA ALA A 238 3.14 -22.72 32.32
C ALA A 238 3.15 -22.51 33.85
N ALA A 239 2.49 -21.46 34.37
CA ALA A 239 2.36 -21.15 35.79
C ALA A 239 0.96 -21.50 36.36
N THR A 240 0.21 -22.36 35.67
CA THR A 240 -1.14 -22.81 36.06
C THR A 240 -1.15 -24.33 36.33
N SER A 241 -2.34 -24.90 36.58
CA SER A 241 -2.52 -26.36 36.66
C SER A 241 -2.18 -27.10 35.36
N ALA A 242 -2.01 -26.40 34.23
CA ALA A 242 -1.61 -26.98 32.95
C ALA A 242 -0.08 -27.04 32.75
N ALA A 243 0.73 -26.66 33.75
CA ALA A 243 2.18 -26.45 33.58
C ALA A 243 2.92 -27.54 32.80
N ASP A 244 2.65 -28.81 33.09
CA ASP A 244 3.32 -29.95 32.45
C ASP A 244 2.86 -30.22 31.01
N ARG A 245 1.82 -29.54 30.54
CA ARG A 245 1.20 -29.66 29.21
C ARG A 245 1.44 -28.45 28.31
N VAL A 246 2.28 -27.50 28.75
CA VAL A 246 2.49 -26.22 28.06
C VAL A 246 3.90 -26.12 27.52
N LEU A 247 4.01 -25.82 26.22
CA LEU A 247 5.21 -25.25 25.62
C LEU A 247 5.06 -23.73 25.54
N THR A 248 5.85 -22.97 26.30
CA THR A 248 5.93 -21.52 26.13
C THR A 248 7.06 -21.17 25.17
N VAL A 249 6.77 -20.48 24.08
CA VAL A 249 7.76 -20.07 23.06
C VAL A 249 7.98 -18.57 23.05
N ALA A 250 9.22 -18.14 22.85
CA ALA A 250 9.59 -16.74 22.61
C ALA A 250 10.84 -16.69 21.70
N GLY A 251 11.33 -15.50 21.36
CA GLY A 251 12.50 -15.41 20.49
C GLY A 251 12.99 -14.00 20.21
N ALA A 252 14.09 -13.92 19.47
CA ALA A 252 14.79 -12.66 19.24
C ALA A 252 14.26 -11.84 18.04
N SER A 253 13.18 -12.29 17.40
CA SER A 253 12.74 -11.71 16.12
C SER A 253 12.25 -10.26 16.23
N LYS A 254 11.55 -9.91 17.31
CA LYS A 254 10.86 -8.61 17.43
C LYS A 254 11.67 -7.62 18.25
N LEU A 255 11.62 -7.74 19.57
CA LEU A 255 12.24 -6.77 20.49
C LEU A 255 13.75 -6.62 20.29
N HIS A 256 14.43 -7.68 19.85
CA HIS A 256 15.87 -7.73 19.63
C HIS A 256 16.29 -7.48 18.17
N GLY A 257 15.35 -7.35 17.23
CA GLY A 257 15.65 -7.06 15.83
C GLY A 257 16.28 -8.21 15.03
N LEU A 258 16.37 -9.43 15.57
CA LEU A 258 17.02 -10.58 14.92
C LEU A 258 16.06 -11.39 14.02
N ALA A 259 15.05 -10.75 13.42
CA ALA A 259 14.01 -11.42 12.63
C ALA A 259 14.59 -12.30 11.52
N ASN A 260 15.65 -11.85 10.84
CA ASN A 260 16.25 -12.58 9.73
C ASN A 260 17.32 -13.59 10.15
N LEU A 261 17.80 -13.58 11.41
CA LEU A 261 18.75 -14.59 11.89
C LEU A 261 18.08 -15.90 12.31
N ARG A 262 16.75 -15.89 12.48
CA ARG A 262 15.93 -17.08 12.73
C ARG A 262 16.36 -17.82 14.01
N ILE A 263 16.09 -17.23 15.18
CA ILE A 263 16.23 -17.92 16.46
C ILE A 263 15.06 -17.68 17.40
N GLY A 264 14.57 -18.78 17.96
CA GLY A 264 13.58 -18.81 19.01
C GLY A 264 13.92 -19.89 20.02
N TRP A 265 13.25 -19.82 21.17
CA TRP A 265 13.40 -20.75 22.27
C TRP A 265 12.03 -21.17 22.81
N GLY A 266 11.93 -22.43 23.20
CA GLY A 266 10.76 -23.02 23.84
C GLY A 266 11.13 -23.58 25.21
N CYS A 267 10.29 -23.33 26.21
CA CYS A 267 10.47 -23.80 27.58
C CYS A 267 9.23 -24.57 28.06
N GLY A 268 9.42 -25.56 28.93
CA GLY A 268 8.35 -26.41 29.43
C GLY A 268 8.86 -27.58 30.27
N ALA A 269 7.97 -28.51 30.64
CA ALA A 269 8.34 -29.71 31.37
C ALA A 269 9.32 -30.60 30.57
N SER A 270 10.18 -31.35 31.28
CA SER A 270 11.18 -32.23 30.65
C SER A 270 10.56 -33.31 29.77
N ALA A 271 9.37 -33.81 30.14
CA ALA A 271 8.61 -34.77 29.35
C ALA A 271 8.21 -34.22 27.96
N LEU A 272 8.12 -32.89 27.81
CA LEU A 272 7.78 -32.23 26.55
C LEU A 272 9.03 -31.78 25.78
N ILE A 273 9.97 -31.15 26.48
CA ILE A 273 11.15 -30.56 25.84
C ILE A 273 12.14 -31.62 25.35
N ASN A 274 12.26 -32.77 26.02
CA ASN A 274 13.19 -33.81 25.59
C ASN A 274 12.80 -34.41 24.22
N PRO A 275 11.53 -34.85 23.98
CA PRO A 275 11.09 -35.24 22.65
C PRO A 275 11.18 -34.10 21.62
N LEU A 276 10.92 -32.85 22.02
CA LEU A 276 11.04 -31.70 21.13
C LEU A 276 12.48 -31.48 20.65
N ARG A 277 13.47 -31.54 21.54
CA ARG A 277 14.89 -31.46 21.18
C ARG A 277 15.30 -32.59 20.25
N ASP A 278 14.88 -33.82 20.55
CA ASP A 278 15.17 -34.99 19.72
C ASP A 278 14.60 -34.80 18.30
N TYR A 279 13.34 -34.38 18.18
CA TYR A 279 12.72 -34.07 16.89
C TYR A 279 13.44 -32.95 16.13
N ILE A 280 13.82 -31.87 16.81
CA ILE A 280 14.56 -30.76 16.20
C ILE A 280 15.90 -31.25 15.65
N THR A 281 16.67 -32.00 16.45
CA THR A 281 17.95 -32.57 16.00
C THR A 281 17.76 -33.55 14.83
N ALA A 282 16.71 -34.35 14.84
CA ALA A 282 16.40 -35.28 13.75
C ALA A 282 15.96 -34.58 12.46
N SER A 283 15.33 -33.41 12.54
CA SER A 283 14.84 -32.65 11.38
C SER A 283 15.81 -31.58 10.87
N SER A 284 16.71 -31.09 11.73
CA SER A 284 17.78 -30.15 11.40
C SER A 284 18.94 -30.35 12.37
N ALA A 285 20.03 -30.95 11.89
CA ALA A 285 21.15 -31.39 12.72
C ALA A 285 21.68 -30.32 13.68
N SER A 286 21.77 -29.05 13.27
CA SER A 286 22.23 -27.96 14.13
C SER A 286 21.68 -26.59 13.75
N LEU A 287 21.31 -25.77 14.75
CA LEU A 287 21.12 -24.33 14.57
C LEU A 287 22.49 -23.63 14.45
N PRO A 288 22.72 -22.71 13.48
CA PRO A 288 24.00 -22.04 13.32
C PRO A 288 24.47 -21.34 14.59
N HIS A 289 25.73 -21.56 14.98
CA HIS A 289 26.28 -21.03 16.23
C HIS A 289 26.29 -19.49 16.27
N LEU A 290 26.59 -18.83 15.15
CA LEU A 290 26.56 -17.37 15.02
C LEU A 290 25.24 -16.76 15.48
N VAL A 291 24.14 -17.42 15.18
CA VAL A 291 22.81 -16.96 15.55
C VAL A 291 22.60 -17.04 17.06
N LYS A 292 23.15 -18.07 17.72
CA LYS A 292 23.12 -18.23 19.18
C LYS A 292 23.95 -17.14 19.88
N VAL A 293 25.13 -16.84 19.35
CA VAL A 293 26.00 -15.77 19.85
C VAL A 293 25.32 -14.39 19.74
N ALA A 294 24.71 -14.10 18.58
CA ALA A 294 23.95 -12.87 18.38
C ALA A 294 22.76 -12.73 19.36
N ALA A 295 22.06 -13.84 19.62
CA ALA A 295 20.96 -13.87 20.58
C ALA A 295 21.44 -13.61 22.01
N LEU A 296 22.54 -14.22 22.44
CA LEU A 296 23.12 -14.01 23.76
C LEU A 296 23.52 -12.54 23.96
N ALA A 297 24.22 -11.95 22.98
CA ALA A 297 24.59 -10.54 22.99
C ALA A 297 23.35 -9.62 23.04
N SER A 298 22.30 -9.95 22.28
CA SER A 298 21.04 -9.18 22.30
C SER A 298 20.26 -9.33 23.60
N LEU A 299 20.36 -10.48 24.27
CA LEU A 299 19.77 -10.70 25.60
C LEU A 299 20.54 -9.92 26.67
N ARG A 300 21.84 -9.71 26.50
CA ARG A 300 22.68 -8.88 27.37
C ARG A 300 22.61 -7.38 27.05
N ALA A 301 21.84 -6.98 26.04
CA ALA A 301 21.66 -5.58 25.68
C ALA A 301 21.18 -4.75 26.90
N PRO A 302 21.72 -3.54 27.10
CA PRO A 302 21.32 -2.66 28.20
C PRO A 302 19.80 -2.40 28.21
N GLY A 303 19.21 -2.28 29.40
CA GLY A 303 17.77 -2.05 29.56
C GLY A 303 17.25 -0.80 28.83
N GLY A 304 18.11 0.21 28.64
CA GLY A 304 17.83 1.40 27.82
C GLY A 304 17.42 1.06 26.39
N PHE A 305 18.09 0.09 25.77
CA PHE A 305 17.89 -0.28 24.37
C PHE A 305 16.50 -0.83 24.11
N ARG A 306 16.09 -1.81 24.93
CA ARG A 306 14.78 -2.45 24.81
C ARG A 306 13.66 -1.50 25.21
N SER A 307 13.83 -0.79 26.33
CA SER A 307 12.81 0.14 26.80
C SER A 307 12.58 1.31 25.83
N GLN A 308 13.61 1.78 25.12
CA GLN A 308 13.45 2.79 24.09
C GLN A 308 12.68 2.25 22.87
N ASN A 309 12.95 1.01 22.45
CA ASN A 309 12.18 0.37 21.36
C ASN A 309 10.68 0.31 21.73
N VAL A 310 10.35 -0.15 22.94
CA VAL A 310 8.96 -0.24 23.41
C VAL A 310 8.32 1.15 23.50
N ARG A 311 9.03 2.15 24.04
CA ARG A 311 8.55 3.54 24.11
C ARG A 311 8.24 4.10 22.73
N GLU A 312 9.12 3.89 21.76
CA GLU A 312 8.93 4.39 20.40
C GLU A 312 7.74 3.73 19.71
N ILE A 313 7.57 2.41 19.84
CA ILE A 313 6.39 1.72 19.34
C ILE A 313 5.12 2.31 19.97
N GLY A 314 5.10 2.51 21.29
CA GLY A 314 3.99 3.11 22.01
C GLY A 314 3.63 4.52 21.49
N ARG A 315 4.64 5.37 21.23
CA ARG A 315 4.44 6.71 20.64
C ARG A 315 3.79 6.62 19.26
N ARG A 316 4.25 5.71 18.40
CA ARG A 316 3.70 5.50 17.06
C ARG A 316 2.26 5.00 17.09
N LEU A 317 1.93 4.08 18.00
CA LEU A 317 0.57 3.58 18.18
C LEU A 317 -0.39 4.69 18.62
N GLN A 318 0.01 5.50 19.61
CA GLN A 318 -0.77 6.66 20.06
C GLN A 318 -0.94 7.69 18.95
N GLN A 319 0.10 7.90 18.14
CA GLN A 319 0.04 8.77 16.97
C GLN A 319 -0.99 8.28 15.95
N VAL A 320 -0.97 7.00 15.57
CA VAL A 320 -1.97 6.42 14.65
C VAL A 320 -3.38 6.57 15.21
N ALA A 321 -3.60 6.24 16.49
CA ALA A 321 -4.92 6.38 17.12
C ALA A 321 -5.44 7.83 17.08
N ARG A 322 -4.57 8.80 17.36
CA ARG A 322 -4.91 10.23 17.26
C ARG A 322 -5.26 10.62 15.83
N ILE A 323 -4.44 10.23 14.85
CA ILE A 323 -4.67 10.56 13.43
C ILE A 323 -5.99 9.95 12.97
N VAL A 324 -6.27 8.69 13.29
CA VAL A 324 -7.52 8.01 12.96
C VAL A 324 -8.75 8.77 13.47
N GLY A 325 -8.76 9.20 14.73
CA GLY A 325 -9.87 9.99 15.28
C GLY A 325 -10.05 11.35 14.58
N GLN A 326 -8.95 11.99 14.21
CA GLN A 326 -8.98 13.26 13.46
C GLN A 326 -9.48 13.06 12.03
N MET A 327 -9.00 12.03 11.34
CA MET A 327 -9.41 11.63 10.00
C MET A 327 -10.92 11.32 9.95
N ASP A 328 -11.43 10.48 10.86
CA ASP A 328 -12.85 10.15 10.93
C ASP A 328 -13.71 11.40 11.10
N THR A 329 -13.31 12.30 12.00
CA THR A 329 -14.02 13.57 12.23
C THR A 329 -14.06 14.44 10.96
N ARG A 330 -12.94 14.58 10.26
CA ARG A 330 -12.86 15.35 9.01
C ARG A 330 -13.68 14.70 7.90
N LEU A 331 -13.57 13.39 7.70
CA LEU A 331 -14.32 12.65 6.69
C LEU A 331 -15.83 12.74 6.93
N ARG A 332 -16.30 12.58 8.17
CA ARG A 332 -17.72 12.73 8.52
C ARG A 332 -18.23 14.15 8.27
N THR A 333 -17.42 15.16 8.60
CA THR A 333 -17.76 16.56 8.34
C THR A 333 -17.88 16.84 6.84
N LEU A 334 -16.93 16.32 6.05
CA LEU A 334 -16.90 16.48 4.59
C LEU A 334 -18.08 15.77 3.89
N THR A 335 -18.47 14.60 4.39
CA THR A 335 -19.45 13.71 3.72
C THR A 335 -20.86 13.78 4.31
N GLY A 336 -21.04 14.46 5.44
CA GLY A 336 -22.31 14.54 6.17
C GLY A 336 -22.69 13.26 6.92
N HIS A 337 -21.78 12.29 7.08
CA HIS A 337 -22.05 11.04 7.80
C HIS A 337 -22.06 11.23 9.32
N ARG A 338 -23.06 10.62 9.99
CA ARG A 338 -23.20 10.70 11.46
C ARG A 338 -22.47 9.60 12.21
N ALA A 339 -22.49 8.37 11.68
CA ALA A 339 -21.79 7.23 12.27
C ALA A 339 -20.31 7.23 11.87
N PRO A 340 -19.41 6.71 12.73
CA PRO A 340 -17.98 6.56 12.41
C PRO A 340 -17.76 5.82 11.09
N LEU A 341 -16.86 6.34 10.26
CA LEU A 341 -16.39 5.71 9.02
C LEU A 341 -15.15 4.86 9.26
N LEU A 342 -14.33 5.27 10.22
CA LEU A 342 -13.10 4.61 10.62
C LEU A 342 -12.95 4.74 12.13
N ALA A 343 -12.55 3.65 12.81
CA ALA A 343 -12.31 3.66 14.24
C ALA A 343 -11.08 2.83 14.63
N VAL A 344 -10.51 3.13 15.79
CA VAL A 344 -9.62 2.20 16.49
C VAL A 344 -10.52 1.16 17.15
N ASP A 345 -10.48 -0.06 16.62
CA ASP A 345 -11.25 -1.20 17.14
C ASP A 345 -10.58 -1.81 18.38
N HIS A 346 -9.25 -1.87 18.36
CA HIS A 346 -8.47 -2.26 19.53
C HIS A 346 -7.18 -1.45 19.64
N MET A 347 -7.02 -0.80 20.79
CA MET A 347 -5.74 -0.20 21.20
C MET A 347 -4.88 -1.28 21.89
N PRO A 348 -3.71 -1.61 21.35
CA PRO A 348 -2.87 -2.67 21.90
C PRO A 348 -2.33 -2.34 23.28
N GLU A 349 -2.25 -3.37 24.12
CA GLU A 349 -1.56 -3.33 25.42
C GLU A 349 -0.12 -3.84 25.31
N ALA A 350 0.23 -4.51 24.21
CA ALA A 350 1.58 -4.94 23.91
C ALA A 350 1.86 -5.06 22.41
N GLY A 351 3.12 -5.34 22.07
CA GLY A 351 3.51 -5.68 20.71
C GLY A 351 3.71 -4.43 19.86
N HIS A 352 3.19 -4.42 18.63
CA HIS A 352 3.53 -3.39 17.64
C HIS A 352 2.44 -3.09 16.61
N SER A 353 1.22 -3.56 16.83
CA SER A 353 0.15 -3.42 15.85
C SER A 353 -1.14 -2.95 16.51
N ILE A 354 -1.84 -2.05 15.84
CA ILE A 354 -3.17 -1.56 16.21
C ILE A 354 -4.20 -2.14 15.25
N LEU A 355 -5.41 -2.41 15.75
CA LEU A 355 -6.52 -2.91 14.93
C LEU A 355 -7.47 -1.76 14.62
N LEU A 356 -7.73 -1.54 13.33
CA LEU A 356 -8.63 -0.50 12.85
C LEU A 356 -9.86 -1.13 12.19
N ASP A 357 -11.03 -0.57 12.44
CA ASP A 357 -12.28 -0.94 11.79
C ASP A 357 -12.67 0.08 10.72
N PHE A 358 -12.92 -0.41 9.50
CA PHE A 358 -13.36 0.36 8.34
C PHE A 358 -14.79 0.00 7.91
N GLY A 359 -15.57 -0.70 8.74
CA GLY A 359 -16.94 -1.14 8.41
C GLY A 359 -17.83 0.02 7.96
N GLY A 360 -17.80 1.14 8.68
CA GLY A 360 -18.56 2.35 8.32
C GLY A 360 -18.16 2.93 6.96
N PHE A 361 -16.85 2.98 6.67
CA PHE A 361 -16.33 3.40 5.37
C PHE A 361 -16.81 2.45 4.27
N VAL A 362 -16.69 1.14 4.47
CA VAL A 362 -17.11 0.14 3.49
C VAL A 362 -18.60 0.25 3.16
N ASP A 363 -19.45 0.42 4.18
CA ASP A 363 -20.88 0.59 3.98
C ASP A 363 -21.24 1.87 3.24
N ALA A 364 -20.55 2.98 3.53
CA ALA A 364 -20.71 4.23 2.80
C ALA A 364 -20.20 4.12 1.36
N ALA A 365 -19.00 3.59 1.16
CA ALA A 365 -18.39 3.36 -0.15
C ALA A 365 -19.22 2.41 -1.04
N ARG A 366 -19.91 1.41 -0.45
CA ARG A 366 -20.83 0.53 -1.17
C ARG A 366 -22.01 1.28 -1.79
N ARG A 367 -22.53 2.30 -1.11
CA ARG A 367 -23.58 3.17 -1.66
C ARG A 367 -23.07 3.97 -2.86
N ASN A 368 -21.75 4.23 -2.89
CA ASN A 368 -21.05 4.86 -4.00
C ASN A 368 -20.47 3.88 -5.03
N GLY A 369 -20.97 2.63 -5.07
CA GLY A 369 -20.64 1.67 -6.12
C GLY A 369 -19.36 0.85 -5.90
N LEU A 370 -18.55 1.13 -4.87
CA LEU A 370 -17.42 0.28 -4.52
C LEU A 370 -17.90 -1.06 -3.93
N ARG A 371 -17.13 -2.12 -4.12
CA ARG A 371 -17.49 -3.46 -3.64
C ARG A 371 -16.27 -4.08 -2.95
N PHE A 372 -16.51 -4.56 -1.74
CA PHE A 372 -15.55 -5.26 -0.91
C PHE A 372 -16.24 -6.52 -0.39
N SER A 373 -15.67 -7.67 -0.70
CA SER A 373 -16.14 -8.98 -0.23
C SER A 373 -15.58 -9.26 1.16
N ASP A 374 -14.32 -8.86 1.38
CA ASP A 374 -13.55 -9.18 2.57
C ASP A 374 -12.49 -8.08 2.87
N SER A 375 -11.74 -8.25 3.95
CA SER A 375 -10.65 -7.35 4.35
C SER A 375 -9.42 -7.42 3.43
N ALA A 376 -9.27 -8.47 2.61
CA ALA A 376 -8.21 -8.55 1.61
C ALA A 376 -8.52 -7.63 0.43
N ASP A 377 -9.77 -7.60 -0.05
CA ASP A 377 -10.24 -6.64 -1.06
C ASP A 377 -10.04 -5.18 -0.58
N LEU A 378 -10.32 -4.92 0.70
CA LEU A 378 -10.12 -3.59 1.29
C LEU A 378 -8.63 -3.22 1.37
N ALA A 379 -7.77 -4.12 1.84
CA ALA A 379 -6.33 -3.89 1.87
C ALA A 379 -5.76 -3.66 0.46
N ARG A 380 -6.23 -4.45 -0.52
CA ARG A 380 -5.87 -4.31 -1.93
C ARG A 380 -6.26 -2.94 -2.46
N TRP A 381 -7.47 -2.47 -2.14
CA TRP A 381 -7.94 -1.16 -2.58
C TRP A 381 -7.08 -0.01 -2.04
N PHE A 382 -6.65 -0.05 -0.77
CA PHE A 382 -5.70 0.96 -0.24
C PHE A 382 -4.34 0.89 -0.94
N LEU A 383 -3.85 -0.32 -1.20
CA LEU A 383 -2.58 -0.51 -1.91
C LEU A 383 -2.65 0.06 -3.34
N ASP A 384 -3.75 -0.18 -4.06
CA ASP A 384 -3.96 0.30 -5.43
C ASP A 384 -4.24 1.80 -5.51
N SER A 385 -5.11 2.32 -4.63
CA SER A 385 -5.60 3.69 -4.71
C SER A 385 -4.68 4.73 -4.09
N CYS A 386 -3.84 4.32 -3.13
CA CYS A 386 -3.01 5.26 -2.39
C CYS A 386 -1.63 4.73 -1.96
N LYS A 387 -1.22 3.56 -2.47
CA LYS A 387 0.12 2.99 -2.20
C LYS A 387 0.39 2.82 -0.71
N VAL A 388 -0.63 2.37 0.03
CA VAL A 388 -0.51 2.04 1.46
C VAL A 388 -0.93 0.60 1.67
N ALA A 389 0.00 -0.24 2.13
CA ALA A 389 -0.25 -1.66 2.38
C ALA A 389 -0.66 -1.89 3.84
N PHE A 390 -1.89 -2.33 4.05
CA PHE A 390 -2.39 -2.78 5.36
C PHE A 390 -2.49 -4.31 5.41
N SER A 391 -2.41 -4.90 6.61
CA SER A 391 -2.55 -6.35 6.80
C SER A 391 -4.04 -6.72 6.98
N PRO A 392 -4.64 -7.56 6.11
CA PRO A 392 -6.02 -8.02 6.26
C PRO A 392 -6.23 -8.76 7.59
N ALA A 393 -7.13 -8.26 8.46
CA ALA A 393 -7.29 -8.82 9.79
C ALA A 393 -8.05 -10.16 9.80
N GLN A 394 -8.85 -10.48 8.78
CA GLN A 394 -9.52 -11.79 8.68
C GLN A 394 -8.54 -12.96 8.59
N SER A 395 -7.34 -12.75 8.03
CA SER A 395 -6.28 -13.78 8.06
C SER A 395 -5.78 -14.10 9.47
N HIS A 396 -6.13 -13.28 10.46
CA HIS A 396 -5.87 -13.48 11.89
C HIS A 396 -7.14 -13.90 12.65
N GLY A 397 -8.22 -14.25 11.94
CA GLY A 397 -9.48 -14.71 12.53
C GLY A 397 -10.43 -13.62 13.02
N PHE A 398 -10.25 -12.35 12.63
CA PHE A 398 -11.20 -11.28 12.94
C PHE A 398 -12.29 -11.17 11.87
N ASP A 399 -13.53 -10.88 12.26
CA ASP A 399 -14.60 -10.64 11.28
C ASP A 399 -14.64 -9.20 10.76
N GLY A 400 -15.38 -8.99 9.67
CA GLY A 400 -15.66 -7.67 9.12
C GLY A 400 -14.48 -7.03 8.38
N PHE A 401 -14.55 -5.71 8.21
CA PHE A 401 -13.60 -4.92 7.42
C PHE A 401 -12.51 -4.31 8.30
N ARG A 402 -11.86 -5.17 9.08
CA ARG A 402 -10.76 -4.79 9.97
C ARG A 402 -9.42 -4.93 9.28
N LEU A 403 -8.52 -4.00 9.56
CA LEU A 403 -7.14 -4.01 9.09
C LEU A 403 -6.19 -3.88 10.27
N ARG A 404 -5.16 -4.74 10.29
CA ARG A 404 -4.05 -4.65 11.26
C ARG A 404 -2.98 -3.72 10.71
N VAL A 405 -2.58 -2.75 11.53
CA VAL A 405 -1.60 -1.71 11.19
C VAL A 405 -0.35 -1.89 12.05
N ASN A 406 0.73 -2.37 11.46
CA ASN A 406 2.04 -2.46 12.12
C ASN A 406 2.81 -1.16 12.00
N VAL A 407 3.23 -0.59 13.13
CA VAL A 407 3.93 0.69 13.14
C VAL A 407 5.44 0.57 13.36
N ALA A 408 5.94 -0.61 13.74
CA ALA A 408 7.33 -0.76 14.15
C ALA A 408 8.29 -0.64 12.97
N SER A 409 8.00 -1.31 11.85
CA SER A 409 8.90 -1.37 10.69
C SER A 409 8.92 -0.09 9.83
N VAL A 410 8.06 0.87 10.11
CA VAL A 410 7.95 2.08 9.29
C VAL A 410 9.16 2.98 9.53
N GLY A 411 9.92 3.27 8.47
CA GLY A 411 11.08 4.16 8.52
C GLY A 411 12.30 3.58 9.25
N THR A 412 12.40 2.25 9.41
CA THR A 412 13.51 1.62 10.12
C THR A 412 14.89 1.99 9.54
N SER A 413 15.00 2.17 8.22
CA SER A 413 16.25 2.56 7.54
C SER A 413 16.83 3.90 8.00
N PHE A 414 16.00 4.84 8.47
CA PHE A 414 16.47 6.13 8.98
C PHE A 414 17.26 6.01 10.30
N THR A 415 17.21 4.83 10.95
CA THR A 415 18.02 4.51 12.13
C THR A 415 19.39 3.90 11.80
N TYR A 416 19.65 3.58 10.53
CA TYR A 416 20.84 2.80 10.14
C TYR A 416 22.13 3.61 10.25
N THR A 417 22.08 4.93 10.02
CA THR A 417 23.25 5.80 10.19
C THR A 417 23.76 5.77 11.64
N ALA A 418 22.85 5.92 12.61
CA ALA A 418 23.18 5.82 14.03
C ALA A 418 23.73 4.42 14.38
N SER A 419 23.10 3.37 13.86
CA SER A 419 23.55 1.99 14.08
C SER A 419 24.97 1.76 13.55
N ARG A 420 25.25 2.18 12.31
CA ARG A 420 26.57 1.97 11.66
C ARG A 420 27.71 2.71 12.35
N ALA A 421 27.44 3.90 12.89
CA ALA A 421 28.44 4.62 13.67
C ALA A 421 28.86 3.82 14.91
N LEU A 422 27.91 3.17 15.58
CA LEU A 422 28.14 2.35 16.78
C LEU A 422 28.70 0.95 16.44
N GLU A 423 28.44 0.45 15.23
CA GLU A 423 29.02 -0.82 14.73
C GLU A 423 30.52 -0.67 14.36
N ALA A 424 31.04 0.55 14.23
CA ALA A 424 32.42 0.81 13.84
C ALA A 424 33.41 0.81 15.02
N ASP A 425 32.94 1.01 16.25
CA ASP A 425 33.75 0.99 17.47
C ASP A 425 33.22 -0.07 18.43
N TRP A 426 33.93 -1.19 18.53
CA TRP A 426 33.45 -2.38 19.26
C TRP A 426 33.68 -2.32 20.76
N ASP A 427 34.54 -1.40 21.22
CA ASP A 427 34.87 -1.23 22.64
C ASP A 427 34.02 -0.14 23.30
N ASP A 428 33.24 0.60 22.50
CA ASP A 428 32.39 1.68 22.98
C ASP A 428 31.23 1.17 23.86
N GLN A 429 31.18 1.65 25.10
CA GLN A 429 30.17 1.24 26.06
C GLN A 429 28.85 1.97 25.80
N TRP A 430 27.76 1.20 25.81
CA TRP A 430 26.44 1.76 25.55
C TRP A 430 26.05 2.88 26.53
N SER A 431 25.69 4.05 26.01
CA SER A 431 25.40 5.24 26.79
C SER A 431 24.04 5.87 26.41
N PRO A 432 23.48 6.76 27.26
CA PRO A 432 22.31 7.55 26.88
C PRO A 432 22.49 8.39 25.61
N ALA A 433 23.72 8.79 25.28
CA ALA A 433 24.01 9.52 24.04
C ALA A 433 23.79 8.63 22.80
N HIS A 434 24.13 7.34 22.90
CA HIS A 434 23.85 6.37 21.84
C HIS A 434 22.34 6.24 21.61
N GLU A 435 21.53 6.15 22.67
CA GLU A 435 20.07 6.14 22.51
C GLU A 435 19.53 7.42 21.86
N ALA A 436 20.03 8.58 22.27
CA ALA A 436 19.61 9.86 21.72
C ALA A 436 19.91 9.98 20.21
N SER A 437 20.97 9.33 19.72
CA SER A 437 21.34 9.33 18.30
C SER A 437 20.26 8.74 17.37
N PHE A 438 19.38 7.88 17.91
CA PHE A 438 18.30 7.25 17.14
C PHE A 438 17.06 8.15 16.99
N GLU A 439 16.91 9.19 17.81
CA GLU A 439 15.67 9.98 17.87
C GLU A 439 15.34 10.65 16.53
N LYS A 440 16.36 11.12 15.79
CA LYS A 440 16.15 11.68 14.44
C LYS A 440 15.52 10.63 13.50
N GLY A 441 16.07 9.41 13.48
CA GLY A 441 15.52 8.34 12.65
C GLY A 441 14.12 7.90 13.07
N PHE A 442 13.86 7.88 14.38
CA PHE A 442 12.52 7.62 14.90
C PHE A 442 11.51 8.72 14.50
N ALA A 443 11.92 9.99 14.54
CA ALA A 443 11.09 11.11 14.09
C ALA A 443 10.72 11.02 12.61
N GLU A 444 11.65 10.62 11.75
CA GLU A 444 11.36 10.36 10.32
C GLU A 444 10.32 9.24 10.14
N GLY A 445 10.48 8.12 10.86
CA GLY A 445 9.50 7.04 10.86
C GLY A 445 8.09 7.52 11.27
N ARG A 446 8.00 8.33 12.34
CA ARG A 446 6.75 8.96 12.76
C ARG A 446 6.18 9.93 11.72
N SER A 447 7.02 10.68 11.01
CA SER A 447 6.58 11.56 9.92
C SER A 447 6.00 10.78 8.75
N ILE A 448 6.59 9.63 8.39
CA ILE A 448 6.07 8.76 7.34
C ILE A 448 4.69 8.21 7.70
N ILE A 449 4.49 7.79 8.95
CA ILE A 449 3.18 7.34 9.44
C ILE A 449 2.15 8.45 9.30
N ASP A 450 2.49 9.67 9.71
CA ASP A 450 1.62 10.85 9.61
C ASP A 450 1.17 11.06 8.16
N LYS A 451 2.14 11.26 7.25
CA LYS A 451 1.91 11.52 5.83
C LYS A 451 1.16 10.40 5.13
N ALA A 452 1.47 9.13 5.45
CA ALA A 452 0.75 8.00 4.86
C ALA A 452 -0.74 8.04 5.22
N MET A 453 -1.06 8.36 6.46
CA MET A 453 -2.46 8.43 6.91
C MET A 453 -3.16 9.71 6.42
N THR A 454 -2.53 10.88 6.53
CA THR A 454 -3.16 12.18 6.21
C THR A 454 -3.13 12.53 4.72
N ASP A 455 -2.06 12.21 4.01
CA ASP A 455 -1.83 12.68 2.64
C ASP A 455 -2.20 11.62 1.60
N ARG A 456 -2.35 10.34 2.02
CA ARG A 456 -2.68 9.22 1.13
C ARG A 456 -4.00 8.54 1.51
N VAL A 457 -4.13 8.03 2.72
CA VAL A 457 -5.33 7.28 3.16
C VAL A 457 -6.56 8.18 3.25
N GLU A 458 -6.49 9.32 3.96
CA GLU A 458 -7.63 10.23 4.12
C GLU A 458 -8.17 10.75 2.77
N PRO A 459 -7.34 11.25 1.83
CA PRO A 459 -7.84 11.72 0.55
C PRO A 459 -8.42 10.61 -0.32
N ALA A 460 -7.86 9.40 -0.26
CA ALA A 460 -8.42 8.25 -0.98
C ALA A 460 -9.80 7.87 -0.46
N MET A 461 -9.98 7.83 0.86
CA MET A 461 -11.29 7.62 1.49
C MET A 461 -12.26 8.75 1.15
N ALA A 462 -11.83 10.01 1.22
CA ALA A 462 -12.64 11.16 0.86
C ALA A 462 -13.14 11.04 -0.59
N ARG A 463 -12.25 10.79 -1.56
CA ARG A 463 -12.61 10.57 -2.97
C ARG A 463 -13.63 9.45 -3.14
N ALA A 464 -13.45 8.31 -2.47
CA ALA A 464 -14.40 7.20 -2.51
C ALA A 464 -15.79 7.54 -1.95
N LEU A 465 -15.88 8.54 -1.07
CA LEU A 465 -17.13 8.94 -0.41
C LEU A 465 -17.81 10.16 -1.05
N THR A 466 -17.06 11.07 -1.67
CA THR A 466 -17.58 12.33 -2.23
C THR A 466 -17.77 12.27 -3.73
N ILE A 467 -17.03 11.42 -4.45
CA ILE A 467 -17.25 11.20 -5.87
C ILE A 467 -18.45 10.25 -5.96
N PRO A 468 -19.62 10.72 -6.46
CA PRO A 468 -20.72 9.81 -6.74
C PRO A 468 -20.20 8.73 -7.69
N PRO A 469 -20.73 7.49 -7.64
CA PRO A 469 -20.28 6.44 -8.53
C PRO A 469 -20.26 7.02 -9.95
N PRO A 470 -19.18 6.85 -10.74
CA PRO A 470 -19.29 7.07 -12.17
C PRO A 470 -20.53 6.29 -12.59
N SER A 471 -21.48 6.98 -13.20
CA SER A 471 -22.83 6.53 -13.50
C SER A 471 -22.78 5.24 -14.32
N ARG A 472 -22.62 4.11 -13.63
CA ARG A 472 -22.16 2.82 -14.18
C ARG A 472 -20.84 2.99 -14.98
N ARG A 473 -19.78 2.29 -14.56
CA ARG A 473 -19.02 1.56 -15.59
C ARG A 473 -20.05 0.67 -16.27
N ARG A 474 -20.57 1.10 -17.43
CA ARG A 474 -21.35 0.23 -18.29
C ARG A 474 -20.46 -0.97 -18.52
N SER A 475 -20.93 -2.11 -18.04
CA SER A 475 -20.45 -3.43 -18.42
C SER A 475 -20.11 -3.40 -19.91
N LEU A 476 -18.92 -3.89 -20.27
CA LEU A 476 -18.55 -4.20 -21.67
C LEU A 476 -19.61 -5.11 -22.32
N ASN A 477 -20.48 -5.74 -21.51
CA ASN A 477 -21.70 -6.40 -21.96
C ASN A 477 -22.93 -5.51 -21.70
N GLY A 478 -23.37 -4.75 -22.70
CA GLY A 478 -24.81 -4.51 -22.87
C GLY A 478 -25.29 -3.18 -23.44
N THR A 479 -24.45 -2.15 -23.60
CA THR A 479 -24.89 -0.89 -24.20
C THR A 479 -23.84 -0.34 -25.13
N ARG A 480 -24.07 -0.54 -26.44
CA ARG A 480 -23.26 0.02 -27.51
C ARG A 480 -23.28 1.55 -27.44
N PRO A 481 -22.17 2.25 -27.76
CA PRO A 481 -22.20 3.67 -28.04
C PRO A 481 -23.26 3.94 -29.11
N HIS A 482 -24.09 4.97 -28.89
CA HIS A 482 -25.09 5.36 -29.87
C HIS A 482 -24.51 6.42 -30.81
N ALA A 483 -24.67 6.24 -32.11
CA ALA A 483 -24.28 7.25 -33.09
C ALA A 483 -25.29 8.40 -33.07
N VAL A 484 -24.79 9.63 -32.93
CA VAL A 484 -25.59 10.86 -33.01
C VAL A 484 -25.39 11.53 -34.37
N ASN A 485 -26.41 12.24 -34.84
CA ASN A 485 -26.34 12.94 -36.12
C ASN A 485 -25.70 14.32 -36.02
N GLY A 486 -25.56 14.89 -34.82
CA GLY A 486 -25.02 16.22 -34.60
C GLY A 486 -24.80 16.50 -33.12
N LEU A 487 -24.05 17.56 -32.83
CA LEU A 487 -23.73 17.99 -31.47
C LEU A 487 -25.01 18.34 -30.69
N GLN A 488 -26.05 18.84 -31.34
CA GLN A 488 -27.33 19.19 -30.73
C GLN A 488 -27.98 17.99 -30.00
N GLU A 489 -27.86 16.78 -30.56
CA GLU A 489 -28.40 15.55 -29.95
C GLU A 489 -27.61 15.14 -28.71
N ALA A 490 -26.27 15.28 -28.75
CA ALA A 490 -25.38 14.84 -27.68
C ALA A 490 -25.43 15.75 -26.45
N VAL A 491 -25.63 17.06 -26.65
CA VAL A 491 -25.56 18.05 -25.57
C VAL A 491 -26.79 18.03 -24.65
N GLY A 492 -27.88 17.30 -24.92
CA GLY A 492 -29.06 17.31 -24.04
C GLY A 492 -28.72 16.99 -22.57
N GLY A 493 -29.06 17.88 -21.62
CA GLY A 493 -28.86 17.66 -20.18
C GLY A 493 -27.49 18.02 -19.59
N CYS A 494 -26.55 18.54 -20.38
CA CYS A 494 -25.26 19.03 -19.86
C CYS A 494 -25.29 20.55 -19.55
N ASP A 495 -24.49 21.00 -18.60
CA ASP A 495 -24.37 22.42 -18.23
C ASP A 495 -23.23 23.13 -18.95
N ALA A 496 -22.19 22.39 -19.33
CA ALA A 496 -21.06 22.89 -20.13
C ALA A 496 -20.48 21.77 -20.99
N VAL A 497 -19.72 22.17 -22.01
CA VAL A 497 -19.01 21.26 -22.91
C VAL A 497 -17.51 21.50 -22.78
N LEU A 498 -16.77 20.43 -22.52
CA LEU A 498 -15.32 20.38 -22.62
C LEU A 498 -14.99 19.82 -24.00
N MET A 499 -14.03 20.39 -24.69
CA MET A 499 -13.76 20.01 -26.07
C MET A 499 -12.27 19.96 -26.36
N ASP A 500 -11.82 18.86 -26.93
CA ASP A 500 -10.51 18.81 -27.55
C ASP A 500 -10.45 19.72 -28.80
N VAL A 501 -9.23 20.10 -29.16
CA VAL A 501 -8.94 21.02 -30.26
C VAL A 501 -8.51 20.27 -31.51
N TRP A 502 -7.60 19.30 -31.38
CA TRP A 502 -6.91 18.67 -32.51
C TRP A 502 -7.70 17.44 -32.97
N GLY A 503 -7.94 17.29 -34.27
CA GLY A 503 -8.81 16.20 -34.77
C GLY A 503 -10.31 16.41 -34.49
N VAL A 504 -10.68 17.35 -33.61
CA VAL A 504 -12.08 17.76 -33.35
C VAL A 504 -12.44 19.06 -34.07
N LEU A 505 -11.66 20.13 -33.89
CA LEU A 505 -11.92 21.46 -34.46
C LEU A 505 -10.95 21.83 -35.58
N THR A 506 -9.75 21.25 -35.60
CA THR A 506 -8.70 21.54 -36.58
C THR A 506 -7.75 20.36 -36.78
N ASP A 507 -7.19 20.24 -37.98
CA ASP A 507 -6.12 19.28 -38.31
C ASP A 507 -4.70 19.84 -38.05
N GLY A 508 -4.57 21.09 -37.59
CA GLY A 508 -3.27 21.75 -37.45
C GLY A 508 -2.94 22.75 -38.55
N GLU A 509 -3.54 22.60 -39.74
CA GLU A 509 -3.34 23.48 -40.90
C GLU A 509 -4.54 24.42 -41.11
N LYS A 510 -5.76 23.94 -40.87
CA LYS A 510 -6.99 24.71 -40.99
C LYS A 510 -8.05 24.26 -39.98
N ALA A 511 -9.00 25.14 -39.68
CA ALA A 511 -10.19 24.76 -38.91
C ALA A 511 -11.19 23.97 -39.78
N PHE A 512 -11.90 23.04 -39.16
CA PHE A 512 -13.03 22.36 -39.78
C PHE A 512 -14.25 23.27 -39.72
N GLU A 513 -14.64 23.84 -40.86
CA GLU A 513 -15.73 24.82 -40.96
C GLU A 513 -17.07 24.33 -40.35
N PRO A 514 -17.51 23.08 -40.58
CA PRO A 514 -18.68 22.53 -39.88
C PRO A 514 -18.54 22.52 -38.35
N GLY A 515 -17.33 22.25 -37.84
CA GLY A 515 -17.05 22.20 -36.41
C GLY A 515 -17.07 23.58 -35.77
N VAL A 516 -16.51 24.59 -36.44
CA VAL A 516 -16.59 25.99 -35.98
C VAL A 516 -18.03 26.49 -35.99
N SER A 517 -18.81 26.13 -37.01
CA SER A 517 -20.24 26.47 -37.09
C SER A 517 -21.02 25.83 -35.93
N ALA A 518 -20.80 24.53 -35.66
CA ALA A 518 -21.43 23.82 -34.54
C ALA A 518 -21.06 24.42 -33.18
N LEU A 519 -19.80 24.82 -33.01
CA LEU A 519 -19.29 25.48 -31.82
C LEU A 519 -19.96 26.84 -31.59
N ASN A 520 -20.10 27.66 -32.63
CA ASN A 520 -20.80 28.95 -32.53
C ASN A 520 -22.28 28.76 -32.17
N ARG A 521 -22.96 27.79 -32.80
CA ARG A 521 -24.34 27.42 -32.45
C ARG A 521 -24.48 26.97 -31.01
N LEU A 522 -23.51 26.21 -30.49
CA LEU A 522 -23.51 25.78 -29.09
C LEU A 522 -23.45 26.98 -28.14
N ILE A 523 -22.61 27.97 -28.44
CA ILE A 523 -22.51 29.20 -27.65
C ILE A 523 -23.80 30.03 -27.71
N GLU A 524 -24.47 30.10 -28.86
CA GLU A 524 -25.78 30.75 -29.01
C GLU A 524 -26.83 30.16 -28.05
N THR A 525 -26.69 28.91 -27.61
CA THR A 525 -27.58 28.29 -26.60
C THR A 525 -27.33 28.75 -25.17
N GLY A 526 -26.32 29.59 -24.92
CA GLY A 526 -25.95 30.09 -23.59
C GLY A 526 -25.19 29.07 -22.72
N ARG A 527 -24.61 28.05 -23.36
CA ARG A 527 -23.87 26.96 -22.71
C ARG A 527 -22.36 27.21 -22.84
N PRO A 528 -21.61 27.22 -21.73
CA PRO A 528 -20.17 27.43 -21.77
C PRO A 528 -19.45 26.31 -22.51
N VAL A 529 -18.39 26.68 -23.24
CA VAL A 529 -17.53 25.74 -23.94
C VAL A 529 -16.07 25.98 -23.57
N MET A 530 -15.43 25.00 -22.96
CA MET A 530 -14.01 25.05 -22.58
C MET A 530 -13.19 24.21 -23.54
N LEU A 531 -12.17 24.81 -24.15
CA LEU A 531 -11.22 24.05 -24.96
C LEU A 531 -10.11 23.47 -24.07
N LEU A 532 -9.90 22.16 -24.14
CA LEU A 532 -8.85 21.45 -23.40
C LEU A 532 -7.83 20.88 -24.36
N SER A 533 -6.54 21.19 -24.22
CA SER A 533 -5.51 20.73 -25.15
C SER A 533 -4.22 20.25 -24.45
N ASN A 534 -3.70 19.11 -24.91
CA ASN A 534 -2.38 18.61 -24.55
C ASN A 534 -1.31 19.34 -25.37
N THR A 535 -0.94 20.53 -24.90
CA THR A 535 0.06 21.39 -25.53
C THR A 535 0.84 22.10 -24.44
N SER A 536 2.13 22.34 -24.66
CA SER A 536 2.95 23.15 -23.75
C SER A 536 2.72 24.64 -23.90
N ARG A 537 2.05 25.09 -24.97
CA ARG A 537 1.57 26.48 -25.12
C ARG A 537 0.63 26.84 -23.98
N ARG A 538 0.67 28.09 -23.52
CA ARG A 538 -0.38 28.62 -22.65
C ARG A 538 -1.67 28.86 -23.44
N GLY A 539 -2.79 29.03 -22.73
CA GLY A 539 -4.10 29.26 -23.33
C GLY A 539 -4.13 30.48 -24.25
N ASN A 540 -3.44 31.57 -23.89
CA ASN A 540 -3.37 32.78 -24.70
C ASN A 540 -2.64 32.55 -26.04
N ASP A 541 -1.49 31.87 -26.01
CA ASP A 541 -0.73 31.54 -27.22
C ASP A 541 -1.50 30.59 -28.13
N LEU A 542 -2.23 29.64 -27.53
CA LEU A 542 -3.12 28.76 -28.28
C LEU A 542 -4.29 29.55 -28.89
N ALA A 543 -4.90 30.50 -28.17
CA ALA A 543 -5.98 31.34 -28.69
C ALA A 543 -5.56 32.16 -29.92
N GLU A 544 -4.35 32.74 -29.91
CA GLU A 544 -3.80 33.43 -31.09
C GLU A 544 -3.64 32.50 -32.28
N LYS A 545 -3.11 31.30 -32.05
CA LYS A 545 -2.96 30.28 -33.11
C LYS A 545 -4.32 29.87 -33.67
N LEU A 546 -5.30 29.59 -32.82
CA LEU A 546 -6.65 29.21 -33.21
C LEU A 546 -7.35 30.32 -34.01
N SER A 547 -7.16 31.57 -33.61
CA SER A 547 -7.69 32.73 -34.34
C SER A 547 -7.18 32.79 -35.78
N ARG A 548 -5.89 32.51 -36.01
CA ARG A 548 -5.30 32.46 -37.36
C ARG A 548 -5.80 31.28 -38.19
N LEU A 549 -6.21 30.19 -37.54
CA LEU A 549 -6.79 29.00 -38.18
C LEU A 549 -8.29 29.15 -38.49
N GLY A 550 -8.93 30.24 -38.04
CA GLY A 550 -10.35 30.52 -38.27
C GLY A 550 -11.27 30.21 -37.09
N ILE A 551 -10.73 30.03 -35.88
CA ILE A 551 -11.50 29.81 -34.65
C ILE A 551 -11.28 31.03 -33.72
N PRO A 552 -12.11 32.08 -33.84
CA PRO A 552 -11.93 33.30 -33.07
C PRO A 552 -12.25 33.08 -31.57
N PRO A 553 -11.76 33.93 -30.66
CA PRO A 553 -12.03 33.81 -29.21
C PRO A 553 -13.52 33.92 -28.84
N THR A 554 -14.35 34.46 -29.74
CA THR A 554 -15.82 34.48 -29.59
C THR A 554 -16.46 33.10 -29.72
N SER A 555 -15.71 32.10 -30.20
CA SER A 555 -16.19 30.74 -30.41
C SER A 555 -15.98 29.82 -29.20
N TYR A 556 -15.48 30.30 -28.06
CA TYR A 556 -15.37 29.49 -26.83
C TYR A 556 -15.39 30.38 -25.60
N THR A 557 -15.59 29.78 -24.42
CA THR A 557 -15.56 30.50 -23.14
C THR A 557 -14.13 30.74 -22.68
N ALA A 558 -13.31 29.70 -22.67
CA ALA A 558 -11.89 29.79 -22.32
C ALA A 558 -11.13 28.55 -22.81
N ILE A 559 -9.80 28.62 -22.73
CA ILE A 559 -8.87 27.55 -23.07
C ILE A 559 -8.09 27.19 -21.81
N ILE A 560 -7.93 25.88 -21.56
CA ILE A 560 -7.00 25.36 -20.57
C ILE A 560 -6.10 24.33 -21.23
N THR A 561 -4.80 24.47 -20.99
CA THR A 561 -3.77 23.61 -21.56
C THR A 561 -2.94 22.96 -20.46
N GLY A 562 -2.21 21.90 -20.81
CA GLY A 562 -1.15 21.37 -19.92
C GLY A 562 -0.06 22.42 -19.64
N GLY A 563 0.20 23.31 -20.60
CA GLY A 563 1.06 24.49 -20.45
C GLY A 563 0.62 25.43 -19.33
N ASP A 564 -0.67 25.75 -19.23
CA ASP A 564 -1.20 26.63 -18.17
C ASP A 564 -0.99 26.03 -16.77
N LEU A 565 -1.31 24.74 -16.61
CA LEU A 565 -1.16 24.05 -15.32
C LEU A 565 0.29 23.93 -14.88
N ALA A 566 1.19 23.66 -15.84
CA ALA A 566 2.62 23.63 -15.58
C ALA A 566 3.18 25.04 -15.28
N PHE A 567 2.67 26.08 -15.96
CA PHE A 567 3.01 27.47 -15.71
C PHE A 567 2.61 27.89 -14.28
N ASP A 568 1.42 27.53 -13.81
CA ASP A 568 0.98 27.81 -12.45
C ASP A 568 1.91 27.16 -11.40
N CYS A 569 2.36 25.93 -11.65
CA CYS A 569 3.35 25.26 -10.79
C CYS A 569 4.70 25.98 -10.80
N ALA A 570 5.15 26.44 -11.97
CA ALA A 570 6.40 27.18 -12.12
C ALA A 570 6.36 28.54 -11.40
N VAL A 571 5.28 29.32 -11.55
CA VAL A 571 5.10 30.61 -10.86
C VAL A 571 5.05 30.42 -9.35
N THR A 572 4.34 29.39 -8.87
CA THR A 572 4.18 29.15 -7.43
C THR A 572 5.36 28.40 -6.82
N ARG A 573 6.31 27.94 -7.64
CA ARG A 573 7.46 27.10 -7.24
C ARG A 573 7.08 25.87 -6.47
N LYS A 574 5.91 25.29 -6.78
CA LYS A 574 5.34 24.17 -6.05
C LYS A 574 4.69 23.17 -6.97
N VAL A 575 4.96 21.89 -6.72
CA VAL A 575 4.27 20.76 -7.36
C VAL A 575 4.20 19.58 -6.40
N GLY A 576 3.05 18.89 -6.36
CA GLY A 576 2.89 17.70 -5.50
C GLY A 576 3.17 17.94 -4.01
N GLY A 577 2.93 19.15 -3.50
CA GLY A 577 3.24 19.55 -2.13
C GLY A 577 4.72 19.83 -1.84
N ARG A 578 5.59 19.80 -2.85
CA ARG A 578 7.02 20.11 -2.76
C ARG A 578 7.31 21.49 -3.32
N ALA A 579 8.17 22.25 -2.64
CA ALA A 579 8.72 23.49 -3.18
C ALA A 579 10.02 23.21 -3.96
N PHE A 580 10.31 24.01 -4.98
CA PHE A 580 11.56 23.95 -5.76
C PHE A 580 12.12 25.36 -6.00
N GLY A 581 13.41 25.46 -6.36
CA GLY A 581 14.11 26.72 -6.60
C GLY A 581 13.86 27.33 -7.98
N ASP A 582 14.71 28.29 -8.36
CA ASP A 582 14.48 29.13 -9.53
C ASP A 582 14.99 28.52 -10.84
N ASN A 583 15.98 27.62 -10.76
CA ASN A 583 16.71 27.10 -11.90
C ASN A 583 15.96 25.95 -12.59
N VAL A 584 15.67 26.09 -13.88
CA VAL A 584 14.95 25.08 -14.67
C VAL A 584 15.80 24.52 -15.79
N LEU A 585 15.86 23.20 -15.86
CA LEU A 585 16.40 22.49 -17.01
C LEU A 585 15.25 22.20 -17.99
N LEU A 586 15.34 22.72 -19.22
CA LEU A 586 14.36 22.47 -20.27
C LEU A 586 14.70 21.21 -21.06
N VAL A 587 13.67 20.43 -21.38
CA VAL A 587 13.81 19.22 -22.22
C VAL A 587 12.69 19.20 -23.25
N GLY A 588 13.06 19.14 -24.53
CA GLY A 588 12.13 19.26 -25.64
C GLY A 588 11.78 20.72 -25.98
N GLU A 589 11.08 20.90 -27.09
CA GLU A 589 10.78 22.21 -27.66
C GLU A 589 9.34 22.33 -28.13
N GLN A 590 8.81 23.55 -28.03
CA GLN A 590 7.53 23.90 -28.63
C GLN A 590 7.44 25.38 -28.99
N PRO A 591 7.26 25.74 -30.27
CA PRO A 591 7.04 27.14 -30.66
C PRO A 591 5.83 27.75 -29.93
N GLY A 592 6.04 28.83 -29.19
CA GLY A 592 5.03 29.47 -28.33
C GLY A 592 4.73 28.72 -27.02
N GLY A 593 5.58 27.76 -26.63
CA GLY A 593 5.46 27.00 -25.38
C GLY A 593 6.64 27.18 -24.42
N HIS A 594 7.58 28.06 -24.72
CA HIS A 594 8.74 28.38 -23.87
C HIS A 594 8.42 29.55 -22.93
N TRP A 595 7.50 29.33 -22.00
CA TRP A 595 7.05 30.35 -21.03
C TRP A 595 7.85 30.34 -19.73
N ALA A 596 8.88 29.51 -19.60
CA ALA A 596 9.61 29.31 -18.34
C ALA A 596 10.20 30.62 -17.80
N GLU A 597 10.80 31.43 -18.66
CA GLU A 597 11.33 32.75 -18.28
C GLU A 597 10.20 33.72 -17.89
N GLU A 598 9.05 33.67 -18.56
CA GLU A 598 7.85 34.45 -18.18
C GLU A 598 7.30 34.07 -16.81
N ALA A 599 7.48 32.80 -16.40
CA ALA A 599 7.14 32.32 -15.06
C ALA A 599 8.19 32.74 -14.00
N GLY A 600 9.22 33.50 -14.38
CA GLY A 600 10.31 33.92 -13.50
C GLY A 600 11.39 32.86 -13.28
N MET A 601 11.48 31.84 -14.15
CA MET A 601 12.50 30.80 -14.07
C MET A 601 13.81 31.19 -14.75
N VAL A 602 14.92 30.70 -14.19
CA VAL A 602 16.25 30.85 -14.77
C VAL A 602 16.57 29.56 -15.51
N VAL A 603 16.62 29.63 -16.85
CA VAL A 603 16.96 28.45 -17.66
C VAL A 603 18.43 28.11 -17.48
N VAL A 604 18.71 26.86 -17.12
CA VAL A 604 20.06 26.32 -16.95
C VAL A 604 20.28 25.14 -17.89
N GLU A 605 21.53 24.93 -18.29
CA GLU A 605 21.93 23.83 -19.19
C GLU A 605 22.43 22.60 -18.43
N ASP A 606 22.88 22.77 -17.18
CA ASP A 606 23.43 21.70 -16.37
C ASP A 606 22.41 21.20 -15.33
N VAL A 607 22.14 19.90 -15.38
CA VAL A 607 21.28 19.20 -14.42
C VAL A 607 21.80 19.33 -12.99
N GLU A 608 23.10 19.54 -12.77
CA GLU A 608 23.68 19.63 -11.41
C GLU A 608 23.30 20.93 -10.67
N ILE A 609 22.92 21.98 -11.39
CA ILE A 609 22.49 23.27 -10.82
C ILE A 609 20.98 23.52 -10.97
N ALA A 610 20.27 22.62 -11.63
CA ALA A 610 18.83 22.70 -11.80
C ALA A 610 18.09 22.39 -10.48
N ASP A 611 16.96 23.05 -10.28
CA ASP A 611 16.03 22.79 -9.18
C ASP A 611 14.79 22.01 -9.63
N VAL A 612 14.51 22.01 -10.94
CA VAL A 612 13.35 21.39 -11.57
C VAL A 612 13.66 21.10 -13.03
N VAL A 613 13.09 20.02 -13.56
CA VAL A 613 13.12 19.72 -15.00
C VAL A 613 11.75 20.05 -15.59
N LEU A 614 11.71 20.70 -16.77
CA LEU A 614 10.49 21.02 -17.49
C LEU A 614 10.51 20.41 -18.89
N GLY A 615 9.59 19.49 -19.13
CA GLY A 615 9.35 18.82 -20.40
C GLY A 615 8.37 19.62 -21.26
N LEU A 616 8.79 19.98 -22.47
CA LEU A 616 8.03 20.79 -23.43
C LEU A 616 7.86 20.03 -24.75
N GLY A 617 6.65 20.11 -25.32
CA GLY A 617 6.31 19.70 -26.67
C GLY A 617 6.89 18.37 -27.12
N ILE A 618 7.83 18.45 -28.07
CA ILE A 618 8.46 17.32 -28.73
C ILE A 618 9.96 17.27 -28.44
N LEU A 619 10.54 16.08 -28.57
CA LEU A 619 11.98 15.90 -28.64
C LEU A 619 12.45 16.12 -30.09
N ASN A 620 13.66 16.68 -30.23
CA ASN A 620 14.25 16.95 -31.53
C ASN A 620 14.82 15.67 -32.17
N GLU A 621 15.12 14.69 -31.35
CA GLU A 621 15.68 13.40 -31.69
C GLU A 621 14.62 12.38 -32.13
N PRO A 622 15.00 11.40 -32.99
CA PRO A 622 14.09 10.34 -33.44
C PRO A 622 13.78 9.30 -32.35
N ASP A 623 14.62 9.20 -31.32
CA ASP A 623 14.52 8.27 -30.19
C ASP A 623 14.96 8.91 -28.87
N ILE A 624 14.60 8.29 -27.74
CA ILE A 624 15.07 8.69 -26.42
C ILE A 624 16.48 8.09 -26.23
N GLY A 625 17.49 8.82 -26.70
CA GLY A 625 18.89 8.38 -26.64
C GLY A 625 19.50 8.40 -25.23
N ASP A 626 20.71 7.84 -25.11
CA ASP A 626 21.43 7.71 -23.84
C ASP A 626 21.63 9.04 -23.10
N THR A 627 21.82 10.15 -23.83
CA THR A 627 21.97 11.49 -23.23
C THR A 627 20.74 11.90 -22.45
N HIS A 628 19.54 11.67 -22.99
CA HIS A 628 18.28 11.94 -22.29
C HIS A 628 18.13 11.03 -21.08
N LEU A 629 18.42 9.74 -21.23
CA LEU A 629 18.32 8.77 -20.13
C LEU A 629 19.30 9.09 -19.00
N ASP A 630 20.53 9.51 -19.31
CA ASP A 630 21.53 9.90 -18.34
C ASP A 630 21.13 11.19 -17.60
N MET A 631 20.65 12.21 -18.32
CA MET A 631 20.11 13.43 -17.71
C MET A 631 18.95 13.10 -16.76
N LEU A 632 18.00 12.26 -17.18
CA LEU A 632 16.88 11.83 -16.35
C LEU A 632 17.35 11.08 -15.09
N ARG A 633 18.37 10.22 -15.20
CA ARG A 633 18.96 9.51 -14.05
C ARG A 633 19.61 10.47 -13.07
N ARG A 634 20.38 11.45 -13.54
CA ARG A 634 21.01 12.47 -12.69
C ARG A 634 19.98 13.34 -11.99
N ALA A 635 18.97 13.83 -12.73
CA ALA A 635 17.86 14.60 -12.17
C ALA A 635 17.08 13.80 -11.10
N ALA A 636 16.78 12.52 -11.38
CA ALA A 636 16.11 11.63 -10.43
C ALA A 636 16.95 11.36 -9.18
N GLY A 637 18.26 11.13 -9.33
CA GLY A 637 19.19 10.94 -8.21
C GLY A 637 19.29 12.17 -7.29
N ARG A 638 19.11 13.37 -7.85
CA ARG A 638 19.01 14.64 -7.10
C ARG A 638 17.60 14.90 -6.55
N GLY A 639 16.62 14.07 -6.87
CA GLY A 639 15.24 14.18 -6.39
C GLY A 639 14.47 15.36 -6.99
N LEU A 640 14.87 15.83 -8.17
CA LEU A 640 14.22 16.99 -8.81
C LEU A 640 12.77 16.67 -9.20
N PRO A 641 11.82 17.61 -9.05
CA PRO A 641 10.53 17.50 -9.71
C PRO A 641 10.71 17.57 -11.23
N PHE A 642 9.96 16.75 -11.97
CA PHE A 642 9.92 16.81 -13.43
C PHE A 642 8.51 17.18 -13.88
N LEU A 643 8.33 18.43 -14.32
CA LEU A 643 7.06 18.95 -14.83
C LEU A 643 6.95 18.62 -16.31
N ILE A 644 5.89 17.93 -16.73
CA ILE A 644 5.67 17.57 -18.12
C ILE A 644 4.39 18.26 -18.59
N SER A 645 4.58 19.38 -19.29
CA SER A 645 3.50 20.26 -19.75
C SER A 645 2.68 19.68 -20.91
N ASN A 646 3.20 18.65 -21.58
CA ASN A 646 2.48 17.88 -22.59
C ASN A 646 2.54 16.39 -22.25
N ALA A 647 1.40 15.84 -21.78
CA ALA A 647 1.29 14.44 -21.36
C ALA A 647 1.40 13.42 -22.51
N ASP A 648 1.30 13.85 -23.77
CA ASP A 648 1.34 12.93 -24.91
C ASP A 648 2.75 12.35 -25.12
N SER A 649 2.84 11.04 -25.28
CA SER A 649 4.09 10.34 -25.61
C SER A 649 4.44 10.41 -27.10
N ARG A 650 3.45 10.68 -27.95
CA ARG A 650 3.59 10.81 -29.39
C ARG A 650 2.79 12.01 -29.86
N VAL A 651 3.45 12.92 -30.57
CA VAL A 651 2.82 14.15 -31.08
C VAL A 651 2.85 14.10 -32.60
N ARG A 652 1.70 14.33 -33.23
CA ARG A 652 1.56 14.42 -34.69
C ARG A 652 1.85 15.85 -35.15
N LEU A 653 2.72 16.00 -36.13
CA LEU A 653 3.00 17.28 -36.81
C LEU A 653 2.95 17.05 -38.32
N GLY A 654 1.86 17.48 -38.97
CA GLY A 654 1.55 17.10 -40.34
C GLY A 654 1.47 15.57 -40.47
N ASP A 655 2.17 15.01 -41.45
CA ASP A 655 2.21 13.55 -41.66
C ASP A 655 3.21 12.80 -40.73
N GLN A 656 4.03 13.51 -39.95
CA GLN A 656 5.09 12.91 -39.13
C GLN A 656 4.67 12.72 -37.65
N ILE A 657 5.10 11.61 -37.04
CA ILE A 657 4.99 11.37 -35.59
C ILE A 657 6.34 11.68 -34.96
N ARG A 658 6.34 12.55 -33.95
CA ARG A 658 7.51 12.89 -33.14
C ARG A 658 7.31 12.38 -31.71
N ILE A 659 8.40 12.18 -30.99
CA ILE A 659 8.36 11.79 -29.58
C ILE A 659 7.94 13.01 -28.76
N GLY A 660 6.89 12.88 -27.98
CA GLY A 660 6.43 13.93 -27.07
C GLY A 660 7.16 13.87 -25.73
N ALA A 661 7.22 14.99 -25.01
CA ALA A 661 7.82 15.05 -23.68
C ALA A 661 7.20 14.04 -22.69
N GLY A 662 5.93 13.68 -22.86
CA GLY A 662 5.25 12.63 -22.10
C GLY A 662 5.94 11.26 -22.16
N ALA A 663 6.69 10.97 -23.23
CA ALA A 663 7.43 9.73 -23.38
C ALA A 663 8.59 9.58 -22.38
N LEU A 664 9.06 10.69 -21.79
CA LEU A 664 10.15 10.68 -20.79
C LEU A 664 9.67 10.23 -19.41
N ALA A 665 8.37 10.31 -19.12
CA ALA A 665 7.83 10.01 -17.79
C ALA A 665 8.14 8.57 -17.29
N PRO A 666 7.96 7.50 -18.09
CA PRO A 666 8.28 6.14 -17.65
C PRO A 666 9.77 5.97 -17.34
N HIS A 667 10.65 6.63 -18.11
CA HIS A 667 12.09 6.57 -17.90
C HIS A 667 12.53 7.30 -16.64
N TYR A 668 11.90 8.44 -16.34
CA TYR A 668 12.17 9.18 -15.10
C TYR A 668 11.72 8.39 -13.86
N ARG A 669 10.56 7.73 -13.92
CA ARG A 669 10.09 6.82 -12.86
C ARG A 669 11.04 5.64 -12.65
N ALA A 670 11.50 5.03 -13.74
CA ALA A 670 12.46 3.92 -13.67
C ALA A 670 13.79 4.33 -13.01
N ALA A 671 14.15 5.61 -13.09
CA ALA A 671 15.33 6.17 -12.42
C ALA A 671 15.08 6.56 -10.95
N GLY A 672 13.87 6.36 -10.41
CA GLY A 672 13.49 6.71 -9.04
C GLY A 672 12.96 8.14 -8.85
N GLY A 673 12.73 8.87 -9.95
CA GLY A 673 12.16 10.22 -9.94
C GLY A 673 10.63 10.23 -10.06
N GLU A 674 10.00 11.33 -9.67
CA GLU A 674 8.53 11.52 -9.75
C GLU A 674 8.17 12.55 -10.84
N PRO A 675 7.59 12.13 -11.98
CA PRO A 675 7.13 13.04 -13.02
C PRO A 675 5.69 13.50 -12.79
N TYR A 676 5.44 14.78 -13.01
CA TYR A 676 4.13 15.43 -12.91
C TYR A 676 3.63 15.78 -14.32
N LEU A 677 2.70 14.97 -14.82
CA LEU A 677 2.12 15.16 -16.15
C LEU A 677 0.90 16.07 -16.06
N PHE A 678 0.85 17.07 -16.94
CA PHE A 678 -0.24 18.02 -17.06
C PHE A 678 -0.97 17.82 -18.39
N GLY A 679 -2.30 17.87 -18.34
CA GLY A 679 -3.16 17.60 -19.49
C GLY A 679 -3.97 16.30 -19.34
N LYS A 680 -4.74 15.98 -20.37
CA LYS A 680 -5.59 14.78 -20.44
C LYS A 680 -4.68 13.54 -20.59
N PRO A 681 -4.97 12.39 -19.95
CA PRO A 681 -6.20 12.04 -19.25
C PRO A 681 -6.22 12.43 -17.76
N HIS A 682 -5.26 13.21 -17.26
CA HIS A 682 -5.16 13.49 -15.83
C HIS A 682 -6.31 14.37 -15.33
N ASP A 683 -6.78 14.11 -14.10
CA ASP A 683 -7.92 14.80 -13.48
C ASP A 683 -7.70 16.31 -13.30
N THR A 684 -6.45 16.73 -13.16
CA THR A 684 -6.05 18.13 -12.92
C THR A 684 -6.59 19.10 -13.98
N ILE A 685 -6.61 18.72 -15.26
CA ILE A 685 -7.13 19.59 -16.33
C ILE A 685 -8.65 19.71 -16.32
N PHE A 686 -9.36 18.63 -15.97
CA PHE A 686 -10.82 18.65 -15.85
C PHE A 686 -11.26 19.42 -14.59
N ALA A 687 -10.55 19.25 -13.49
CA ALA A 687 -10.76 20.02 -12.26
C ALA A 687 -10.50 21.51 -12.48
N ALA A 688 -9.43 21.88 -13.20
CA ALA A 688 -9.17 23.26 -13.58
C ALA A 688 -10.28 23.84 -14.47
N ALA A 689 -10.86 23.04 -15.37
CA ALA A 689 -12.00 23.45 -16.18
C ALA A 689 -13.24 23.76 -15.34
N ILE A 690 -13.59 22.90 -14.37
CA ILE A 690 -14.68 23.17 -13.43
C ILE A 690 -14.41 24.43 -12.60
N ALA A 691 -13.18 24.60 -12.10
CA ALA A 691 -12.81 25.77 -11.30
C ALA A 691 -12.97 27.07 -12.12
N HIS A 692 -12.53 27.05 -13.38
CA HIS A 692 -12.67 28.20 -14.29
C HIS A 692 -14.13 28.50 -14.60
N LEU A 693 -14.93 27.48 -14.90
CA LEU A 693 -16.38 27.64 -15.15
C LEU A 693 -17.11 28.17 -13.91
N SER A 694 -16.78 27.66 -12.72
CA SER A 694 -17.39 28.10 -11.46
C SER A 694 -17.04 29.56 -11.14
N ALA A 695 -15.82 29.99 -11.45
CA ALA A 695 -15.41 31.39 -11.30
C ALA A 695 -16.09 32.32 -12.32
N ALA A 696 -16.23 31.88 -13.57
CA ALA A 696 -16.85 32.67 -14.64
C ALA A 696 -18.38 32.76 -14.51
N PHE A 697 -19.03 31.75 -13.92
CA PHE A 697 -20.49 31.66 -13.80
C PHE A 697 -20.92 31.38 -12.35
N ALA A 698 -20.71 32.35 -11.46
CA ALA A 698 -20.96 32.22 -10.02
C ALA A 698 -22.39 31.79 -9.61
N SER A 699 -23.39 31.97 -10.48
CA SER A 699 -24.78 31.54 -10.26
C SER A 699 -25.09 30.11 -10.74
N ARG A 700 -24.11 29.43 -11.33
CA ARG A 700 -24.22 28.05 -11.84
C ARG A 700 -23.30 27.13 -11.05
N THR A 701 -23.76 25.90 -10.88
CA THR A 701 -22.95 24.82 -10.29
C THR A 701 -22.64 23.82 -11.39
N PHE A 702 -21.35 23.51 -11.56
CA PHE A 702 -20.90 22.53 -12.55
C PHE A 702 -20.48 21.26 -11.82
N SER A 703 -21.11 20.14 -12.16
CA SER A 703 -20.73 18.81 -11.67
C SER A 703 -20.26 17.94 -12.82
N PRO A 704 -19.30 17.01 -12.60
CA PRO A 704 -18.74 16.19 -13.66
C PRO A 704 -19.79 15.50 -14.53
N GLU A 705 -20.83 14.92 -13.93
CA GLU A 705 -21.89 14.18 -14.65
C GLU A 705 -22.76 15.04 -15.58
N ARG A 706 -22.71 16.36 -15.41
CA ARG A 706 -23.38 17.35 -16.26
C ARG A 706 -22.41 18.01 -17.24
N LEU A 707 -21.19 17.51 -17.40
CA LEU A 707 -20.27 17.91 -18.45
C LEU A 707 -20.32 16.91 -19.62
N LEU A 708 -20.12 17.42 -20.83
CA LEU A 708 -19.84 16.59 -22.01
C LEU A 708 -18.41 16.85 -22.45
N MET A 709 -17.56 15.83 -22.46
CA MET A 709 -16.27 15.86 -23.14
C MET A 709 -16.44 15.40 -24.59
N VAL A 710 -16.10 16.28 -25.53
CA VAL A 710 -16.01 15.96 -26.96
C VAL A 710 -14.53 15.82 -27.29
N GLY A 711 -14.14 14.65 -27.81
CA GLY A 711 -12.74 14.35 -28.07
C GLY A 711 -12.55 13.35 -29.19
N ASP A 712 -11.32 13.23 -29.66
CA ASP A 712 -10.95 12.36 -30.77
C ASP A 712 -10.16 11.12 -30.30
N SER A 713 -9.64 11.17 -29.08
CA SER A 713 -8.78 10.14 -28.50
C SER A 713 -9.48 9.36 -27.39
N LEU A 714 -9.58 8.04 -27.58
CA LEU A 714 -10.09 7.12 -26.56
C LEU A 714 -9.25 7.12 -25.27
N ALA A 715 -7.92 7.19 -25.38
CA ALA A 715 -7.04 7.08 -24.22
C ALA A 715 -7.01 8.35 -23.36
N THR A 716 -7.00 9.52 -24.00
CA THR A 716 -6.82 10.82 -23.31
C THR A 716 -8.16 11.49 -23.04
N ASP A 717 -8.98 11.71 -24.07
CA ASP A 717 -10.24 12.46 -23.93
C ASP A 717 -11.33 11.60 -23.29
N ILE A 718 -11.65 10.46 -23.91
CA ILE A 718 -12.76 9.61 -23.47
C ILE A 718 -12.40 8.93 -22.16
N GLY A 719 -11.23 8.28 -22.10
CA GLY A 719 -10.75 7.61 -20.89
C GLY A 719 -10.60 8.57 -19.71
N GLY A 720 -10.01 9.75 -19.94
CA GLY A 720 -9.83 10.78 -18.91
C GLY A 720 -11.17 11.35 -18.43
N ALA A 721 -12.06 11.74 -19.33
CA ALA A 721 -13.35 12.32 -18.97
C ALA A 721 -14.29 11.31 -18.32
N ALA A 722 -14.33 10.07 -18.81
CA ALA A 722 -15.11 9.00 -18.19
C ALA A 722 -14.60 8.67 -16.77
N ALA A 723 -13.28 8.65 -16.57
CA ALA A 723 -12.69 8.48 -15.24
C ALA A 723 -12.99 9.67 -14.31
N PHE A 724 -13.08 10.88 -14.86
CA PHE A 724 -13.50 12.09 -14.15
C PHE A 724 -15.00 12.15 -13.85
N GLY A 725 -15.82 11.33 -14.53
CA GLY A 725 -17.28 11.25 -14.35
C GLY A 725 -18.10 12.08 -15.34
N ALA A 726 -17.47 12.64 -16.38
CA ALA A 726 -18.15 13.36 -17.45
C ALA A 726 -18.71 12.43 -18.53
N ARG A 727 -19.79 12.89 -19.20
CA ARG A 727 -20.29 12.23 -20.41
C ARG A 727 -19.30 12.42 -21.54
N THR A 728 -19.24 11.47 -22.47
CA THR A 728 -18.21 11.42 -23.51
C THR A 728 -18.79 11.28 -24.91
N LEU A 729 -18.26 12.06 -25.85
CA LEU A 729 -18.59 12.00 -27.27
C LEU A 729 -17.30 11.84 -28.07
N LEU A 730 -17.15 10.68 -28.72
CA LEU A 730 -15.99 10.39 -29.56
C LEU A 730 -16.23 10.87 -31.00
N VAL A 731 -15.34 11.69 -31.53
CA VAL A 731 -15.28 12.08 -32.94
C VAL A 731 -14.55 11.02 -33.74
N THR A 732 -15.20 10.42 -34.74
CA THR A 732 -14.71 9.17 -35.35
C THR A 732 -14.09 9.34 -36.74
N ALA A 733 -14.38 10.40 -37.50
CA ALA A 733 -13.89 10.55 -38.87
C ALA A 733 -12.61 11.40 -39.00
N THR A 734 -12.43 12.42 -38.16
CA THR A 734 -11.33 13.39 -38.26
C THR A 734 -10.24 13.21 -37.20
N GLY A 735 -10.44 12.29 -36.27
CA GLY A 735 -9.58 12.05 -35.11
C GLY A 735 -8.40 11.09 -35.33
N ILE A 736 -7.56 10.95 -34.30
CA ILE A 736 -6.41 10.04 -34.27
C ILE A 736 -6.76 8.58 -34.59
N HIS A 737 -8.01 8.17 -34.31
CA HIS A 737 -8.54 6.83 -34.60
C HIS A 737 -9.20 6.70 -35.96
N GLY A 738 -9.32 7.76 -36.76
CA GLY A 738 -10.13 7.78 -37.98
C GLY A 738 -9.74 6.74 -39.05
N ALA A 739 -8.45 6.40 -39.15
CA ALA A 739 -8.00 5.35 -40.07
C ALA A 739 -8.37 3.94 -39.59
N ALA A 740 -8.43 3.72 -38.27
CA ALA A 740 -8.80 2.45 -37.68
C ALA A 740 -10.33 2.28 -37.60
N LEU A 741 -11.04 3.39 -37.35
CA LEU A 741 -12.50 3.54 -37.36
C LEU A 741 -13.01 3.67 -38.80
N HIS A 742 -13.05 2.55 -39.52
CA HIS A 742 -13.59 2.48 -40.88
C HIS A 742 -15.11 2.33 -40.90
N LYS A 743 -15.73 2.63 -42.04
CA LYS A 743 -17.16 2.37 -42.27
C LYS A 743 -17.38 0.91 -42.66
N GLY A 744 -18.47 0.32 -42.17
CA GLY A 744 -18.95 -0.99 -42.57
C GLY A 744 -19.57 -0.99 -43.98
N PRO A 745 -20.02 -2.16 -44.47
CA PRO A 745 -20.60 -2.31 -45.82
C PRO A 745 -21.85 -1.45 -46.09
N ASP A 746 -22.55 -1.03 -45.03
CA ASP A 746 -23.74 -0.17 -45.04
C ASP A 746 -23.42 1.33 -44.97
N GLY A 747 -22.14 1.70 -44.90
CA GLY A 747 -21.68 3.09 -44.77
C GLY A 747 -21.75 3.67 -43.36
N ALA A 748 -22.19 2.89 -42.37
CA ALA A 748 -22.17 3.26 -40.95
C ALA A 748 -20.79 2.97 -40.32
N LEU A 749 -20.53 3.46 -39.10
CA LEU A 749 -19.31 3.16 -38.37
C LEU A 749 -19.21 1.65 -38.09
N CYS A 750 -18.04 1.05 -38.33
CA CYS A 750 -17.84 -0.38 -38.07
C CYS A 750 -17.81 -0.67 -36.56
N ASP A 751 -18.86 -1.32 -36.05
CA ASP A 751 -19.01 -1.68 -34.64
C ASP A 751 -17.84 -2.53 -34.11
N GLU A 752 -17.32 -3.44 -34.93
CA GLU A 752 -16.19 -4.30 -34.56
C GLU A 752 -14.89 -3.50 -34.40
N ALA A 753 -14.66 -2.52 -35.28
CA ALA A 753 -13.49 -1.65 -35.21
C ALA A 753 -13.54 -0.76 -33.97
N LEU A 754 -14.73 -0.22 -33.65
CA LEU A 754 -14.95 0.57 -32.44
C LEU A 754 -14.78 -0.27 -31.17
N ALA A 755 -15.36 -1.47 -31.12
CA ALA A 755 -15.24 -2.39 -29.98
C ALA A 755 -13.77 -2.76 -29.72
N ARG A 756 -13.02 -3.11 -30.77
CA ARG A 756 -11.58 -3.43 -30.65
C ARG A 756 -10.79 -2.26 -30.08
N LEU A 757 -11.01 -1.04 -30.56
CA LEU A 757 -10.31 0.13 -30.04
C LEU A 757 -10.71 0.47 -28.60
N CYS A 758 -11.98 0.28 -28.25
CA CYS A 758 -12.45 0.45 -26.87
C CYS A 758 -11.77 -0.55 -25.92
N ASP A 759 -11.59 -1.79 -26.35
CA ASP A 759 -10.88 -2.82 -25.60
C ASP A 759 -9.37 -2.50 -25.49
N GLU A 760 -8.73 -2.11 -26.59
CA GLU A 760 -7.31 -1.73 -26.63
C GLU A 760 -6.98 -0.57 -25.69
N HIS A 761 -7.89 0.41 -25.59
CA HIS A 761 -7.70 1.61 -24.77
C HIS A 761 -8.42 1.56 -23.41
N ALA A 762 -9.14 0.47 -23.11
CA ALA A 762 -9.96 0.31 -21.91
C ALA A 762 -10.92 1.50 -21.65
N ALA A 763 -11.49 2.07 -22.71
CA ALA A 763 -12.37 3.23 -22.66
C ALA A 763 -13.55 3.06 -23.64
N VAL A 764 -14.77 3.37 -23.20
CA VAL A 764 -15.99 3.26 -24.01
C VAL A 764 -16.71 4.62 -24.02
N PRO A 765 -16.94 5.25 -25.18
CA PRO A 765 -17.65 6.52 -25.24
C PRO A 765 -19.17 6.34 -25.04
N ASP A 766 -19.86 7.36 -24.53
CA ASP A 766 -21.33 7.33 -24.40
C ASP A 766 -22.02 7.41 -25.77
N ALA A 767 -21.44 8.22 -26.65
CA ALA A 767 -21.91 8.45 -28.02
C ALA A 767 -20.74 8.62 -28.99
N THR A 768 -21.02 8.42 -30.27
CA THR A 768 -20.07 8.70 -31.36
C THR A 768 -20.66 9.72 -32.33
N LEU A 769 -19.82 10.62 -32.83
CA LEU A 769 -20.16 11.57 -33.87
C LEU A 769 -19.13 11.43 -35.00
N ALA A 770 -19.59 11.35 -36.25
CA ALA A 770 -18.68 11.17 -37.38
C ALA A 770 -17.73 12.39 -37.51
N ASP A 771 -18.31 13.56 -37.67
CA ASP A 771 -17.64 14.83 -37.84
C ASP A 771 -18.38 15.91 -37.02
N MET A 772 -17.63 16.89 -36.52
CA MET A 772 -18.19 17.97 -35.72
C MET A 772 -19.16 18.81 -36.56
N ARG A 773 -20.46 18.68 -36.27
CA ARG A 773 -21.56 19.40 -36.91
C ARG A 773 -22.71 19.60 -35.92
N TRP A 774 -23.55 20.61 -36.15
CA TRP A 774 -24.64 20.97 -35.24
C TRP A 774 -25.75 19.92 -35.22
#